data_AF-A0AA46TW23-F1
#
_entry.id   AF-A0AA46TW23-F1
#
_cell.length_a   1.000
_cell.length_b   1.000
_cell.length_c   1.000
_cell.angle_alpha   90.00
_cell.angle_beta   90.00
_cell.angle_gamma   90.00
#
_symmetry.space_group_name_H-M   'P 1'
#
loop_
_entity.id
_entity.type
_entity.pdbx_description
1 polymer ?
#
loop_
_entity_poly.entity_id
_entity_poly.type
_entity_poly.pdbx_seq_one_letter_code
_entity_poly.pdbx_strand_id
1 'polypeptide(L)'
;MKKKKFITLSAVILMSVQSGLGPAGEVFALQEGKSEKDLVLTDSEKNKEDINGVQLEETKGSAELVEVTGKEEKKAPKEEKKNIKNLKVEEQADESVVSEITALIEKSNFSETINVFSDSLFADVPERDTFQGQQYELTDLETVYNEQIKGQAQDVASLLVSVNSFDSFDEKKVKQQVILLSYLMRWGTFSDDSSFWTELYTPDSTLLTGEEVKALNKQFIKFFESDPEKYIASSSVNTTFAEAFKGIGKSWTYKQSVEEYLSQVKNVSDYSEWFYQMFTGNMYKDHYQGTTYDVGIWNRGNTFNNFLPYLLTQSKTSNLMIGETRGEIVFTSPVAYGNDQEKAEQVLLNAMKTITNNLETYDRTIEDKEVMNVDKLMGLRATLDQGRQWLDPEDSLSYELYRVAGYTATHGKAQAVGGAGQIIMQNATLTDSHTIAHELGHELNELFNANGEYYSYYVENERSQDAYVNVYADGKDIFTEKGVIANSSSTNLRDKSSLVNYTKNMEDMAYALDALVAQKVLALPIEEQVKYIKLIRVNGENGIVNEEDLESDQVQDLTVEKLEKLNIKSIEDLIDHDAIIMEPGDTKRNIMGHSTTMTHSIFFLINGKPSPHHRRIINTLLAENGWEAFKTFNTTYEEVKKEHGSDGLNNDELNGVASLAALRKVYDDDNLTYRGLMKKRYQEVMEKVETEGFLDRSYDDFSSDLNSSNLSNFYSFKLREMTRYMNLSQEFSRSAFGLDESLISNVSTYTELYETVKDNPSATINLSKDFKVDGTYASQEIPEFRGTLNGQGHTISGAHQALFDKLDGATVKNLVISDTKIENAEKDKAGGLTNSATSSRLSNVHIINSTVNLKGMDGVKPIVGGLIGEGVYTLISDSSVQETALSGSYVGGIIGRADRVKIYNAYTTGEISNSSTGDMRIGGLVGNGYNKTSITNAYTTMDIQGGNGILGSDYNGWNKEVIITNTLSLATGLTGNRYKVYGTEPVKEWKNNYEVEENDGKSSVEINNQDVTSISKKQITTEFFKDTLNFSSS
;
A
#
# COMPACT_ATOMS: atom_id res chain seq x y z
N MET A 1 -51.68 25.82 -6.38
CA MET A 1 -51.94 25.59 -4.94
C MET A 1 -52.03 24.08 -4.66
N LYS A 2 -51.19 23.65 -3.72
CA LYS A 2 -50.97 22.33 -3.09
C LYS A 2 -52.06 21.26 -3.27
N LYS A 3 -51.63 20.03 -3.59
CA LYS A 3 -52.25 18.81 -3.06
C LYS A 3 -51.19 17.77 -2.67
N LYS A 4 -51.18 17.46 -1.37
CA LYS A 4 -50.67 16.23 -0.76
C LYS A 4 -51.65 15.08 -1.04
N LYS A 5 -51.14 13.89 -1.32
CA LYS A 5 -51.27 12.66 -0.49
C LYS A 5 -50.81 11.42 -1.27
N PHE A 6 -49.99 10.61 -0.59
CA PHE A 6 -49.86 9.15 -0.61
C PHE A 6 -50.42 8.34 -1.78
N ILE A 7 -49.63 7.39 -2.31
CA ILE A 7 -49.98 5.96 -2.43
C ILE A 7 -48.72 5.14 -2.84
N THR A 8 -48.65 3.95 -2.24
CA THR A 8 -47.92 2.71 -2.53
C THR A 8 -47.70 2.39 -4.01
N LEU A 9 -46.63 1.66 -4.37
CA LEU A 9 -46.70 0.75 -5.54
C LEU A 9 -45.73 -0.44 -5.44
N SER A 10 -46.32 -1.63 -5.58
CA SER A 10 -45.69 -2.87 -6.04
C SER A 10 -45.92 -3.00 -7.56
N ALA A 11 -44.99 -3.61 -8.30
CA ALA A 11 -45.16 -4.44 -9.53
C ALA A 11 -43.86 -4.41 -10.36
N VAL A 12 -43.15 -5.52 -10.60
CA VAL A 12 -43.40 -6.60 -11.59
C VAL A 12 -43.14 -6.19 -13.06
N ILE A 13 -41.99 -6.66 -13.56
CA ILE A 13 -41.62 -7.22 -14.88
C ILE A 13 -42.62 -7.07 -16.05
N LEU A 14 -42.14 -6.53 -17.19
CA LEU A 14 -42.30 -7.14 -18.52
C LEU A 14 -41.35 -6.52 -19.59
N MET A 15 -40.70 -7.42 -20.34
CA MET A 15 -39.85 -7.18 -21.52
C MET A 15 -40.62 -6.62 -22.73
N SER A 16 -39.92 -5.89 -23.60
CA SER A 16 -40.03 -6.05 -25.06
C SER A 16 -38.81 -5.49 -25.81
N VAL A 17 -38.40 -6.25 -26.83
CA VAL A 17 -37.17 -6.20 -27.65
C VAL A 17 -37.38 -5.40 -28.96
N GLN A 18 -36.26 -5.12 -29.66
CA GLN A 18 -36.05 -4.77 -31.09
C GLN A 18 -35.77 -3.28 -31.34
N SER A 19 -34.81 -2.81 -32.15
CA SER A 19 -33.91 -3.35 -33.20
C SER A 19 -32.87 -2.23 -33.49
N GLY A 20 -31.57 -2.42 -33.71
CA GLY A 20 -30.93 -3.03 -34.88
C GLY A 20 -30.32 -1.98 -35.82
N LEU A 21 -29.01 -2.12 -36.11
CA LEU A 21 -28.21 -1.70 -37.31
C LEU A 21 -26.90 -0.93 -36.97
N GLY A 22 -25.74 -1.57 -37.24
CA GLY A 22 -24.41 -0.93 -37.35
C GLY A 22 -24.13 -0.45 -38.80
N PRO A 23 -22.89 -0.55 -39.32
CA PRO A 23 -21.59 -0.04 -38.83
C PRO A 23 -20.76 0.67 -39.95
N ALA A 24 -19.66 1.36 -39.61
CA ALA A 24 -18.50 1.69 -40.49
C ALA A 24 -17.39 2.34 -39.60
N GLY A 25 -16.10 1.97 -39.58
CA GLY A 25 -15.11 2.03 -40.67
C GLY A 25 -14.72 3.49 -40.92
N GLU A 26 -13.48 4.02 -40.87
CA GLU A 26 -12.11 3.55 -41.04
C GLU A 26 -11.12 4.61 -40.47
N VAL A 27 -9.95 4.14 -40.05
CA VAL A 27 -8.57 4.64 -40.34
C VAL A 27 -8.41 6.04 -40.97
N PHE A 28 -7.60 6.93 -40.37
CA PHE A 28 -6.33 7.43 -40.95
C PHE A 28 -5.63 8.45 -40.03
N ALA A 29 -4.33 8.22 -39.84
CA ALA A 29 -3.36 9.19 -39.34
C ALA A 29 -3.17 10.34 -40.34
N LEU A 30 -2.76 11.53 -39.85
CA LEU A 30 -1.61 12.26 -40.40
C LEU A 30 -1.18 13.43 -39.51
N GLN A 31 0.13 13.54 -39.48
CA GLN A 31 1.04 14.44 -38.79
C GLN A 31 1.16 15.80 -39.51
N GLU A 32 1.84 16.73 -38.83
CA GLU A 32 2.49 17.96 -39.32
C GLU A 32 1.73 19.31 -39.31
N GLY A 33 2.30 20.27 -38.57
CA GLY A 33 2.91 21.41 -39.25
C GLY A 33 2.46 22.84 -38.87
N LYS A 34 3.12 23.41 -37.86
CA LYS A 34 3.65 24.80 -37.77
C LYS A 34 2.78 26.04 -38.07
N SER A 35 2.72 26.92 -37.05
CA SER A 35 3.00 28.39 -37.00
C SER A 35 2.34 29.32 -38.04
N GLU A 36 1.77 30.49 -37.74
CA GLU A 36 2.36 31.67 -37.10
C GLU A 36 1.26 32.77 -36.93
N LYS A 37 1.40 33.59 -35.88
CA LYS A 37 1.16 35.05 -35.78
C LYS A 37 -0.23 35.70 -35.95
N ASP A 38 -0.59 36.39 -34.86
CA ASP A 38 -1.11 37.77 -34.75
C ASP A 38 -2.25 38.25 -35.65
N LEU A 39 -3.42 38.47 -35.04
CA LEU A 39 -4.31 39.57 -35.40
C LEU A 39 -5.20 39.96 -34.20
N VAL A 40 -4.90 41.13 -33.65
CA VAL A 40 -5.71 41.88 -32.68
C VAL A 40 -6.90 42.51 -33.41
N LEU A 41 -8.13 42.28 -32.94
CA LEU A 41 -9.29 43.17 -33.20
C LEU A 41 -10.33 43.08 -32.05
N THR A 42 -10.29 44.10 -31.18
CA THR A 42 -11.39 44.91 -30.61
C THR A 42 -12.72 44.31 -30.13
N ASP A 43 -13.05 44.67 -28.87
CA ASP A 43 -14.29 44.59 -28.10
C ASP A 43 -15.65 44.63 -28.84
N SER A 44 -16.60 43.82 -28.36
CA SER A 44 -17.95 44.29 -28.03
C SER A 44 -18.65 43.38 -27.02
N GLU A 45 -19.27 44.00 -26.02
CA GLU A 45 -19.98 43.39 -24.88
C GLU A 45 -21.36 42.81 -25.27
N LYS A 46 -21.78 41.75 -24.55
CA LYS A 46 -23.06 41.54 -23.83
C LYS A 46 -23.80 40.21 -24.07
N ASN A 47 -24.11 39.61 -22.91
CA ASN A 47 -25.27 38.80 -22.51
C ASN A 47 -25.09 37.28 -22.34
N LYS A 48 -25.05 36.95 -21.04
CA LYS A 48 -25.49 35.74 -20.34
C LYS A 48 -26.56 34.90 -21.05
N GLU A 49 -26.39 33.58 -21.02
CA GLU A 49 -27.45 32.64 -20.62
C GLU A 49 -26.84 31.34 -20.08
N ASP A 50 -27.39 30.91 -18.95
CA ASP A 50 -27.11 29.68 -18.22
C ASP A 50 -27.36 28.42 -19.06
N ILE A 51 -26.46 27.43 -19.01
CA ILE A 51 -26.82 26.03 -19.24
C ILE A 51 -26.15 25.16 -18.17
N ASN A 52 -27.01 24.66 -17.28
CA ASN A 52 -26.72 23.61 -16.32
C ASN A 52 -26.33 22.29 -17.01
N GLY A 53 -25.33 21.63 -16.44
CA GLY A 53 -25.43 20.24 -15.98
C GLY A 53 -25.48 19.14 -17.04
N VAL A 54 -24.35 18.45 -17.19
CA VAL A 54 -24.33 17.02 -17.53
C VAL A 54 -23.68 16.30 -16.34
N GLN A 55 -24.51 15.68 -15.52
CA GLN A 55 -24.12 14.69 -14.51
C GLN A 55 -23.78 13.39 -15.24
N LEU A 56 -22.57 12.88 -15.05
CA LEU A 56 -22.24 11.49 -15.34
C LEU A 56 -22.59 10.67 -14.08
N GLU A 57 -23.54 9.76 -14.21
CA GLU A 57 -23.78 8.70 -13.23
C GLU A 57 -22.63 7.69 -13.30
N GLU A 58 -21.79 7.62 -12.26
CA GLU A 58 -21.17 6.36 -11.84
C GLU A 58 -21.20 6.23 -10.31
N THR A 59 -21.64 5.05 -9.88
CA THR A 59 -21.87 4.64 -8.50
C THR A 59 -20.58 4.17 -7.80
N LYS A 60 -20.24 4.77 -6.65
CA LYS A 60 -19.80 4.16 -5.36
C LYS A 60 -19.01 5.21 -4.55
N GLY A 61 -19.22 5.24 -3.23
CA GLY A 61 -18.82 6.33 -2.33
C GLY A 61 -17.32 6.51 -2.15
N SER A 62 -16.71 7.31 -3.02
CA SER A 62 -15.38 7.89 -2.88
C SER A 62 -15.48 9.37 -2.52
N ALA A 63 -14.52 9.87 -1.73
CA ALA A 63 -14.34 11.31 -1.48
C ALA A 63 -14.32 12.08 -2.82
N GLU A 64 -15.05 13.20 -2.88
CA GLU A 64 -15.13 14.03 -4.08
C GLU A 64 -14.10 15.14 -3.91
N LEU A 65 -12.95 14.98 -4.58
CA LEU A 65 -11.86 15.95 -4.55
C LEU A 65 -12.29 17.18 -5.34
N VAL A 66 -12.38 18.32 -4.67
CA VAL A 66 -12.74 19.59 -5.30
C VAL A 66 -11.51 20.47 -5.33
N GLU A 67 -11.01 20.74 -6.53
CA GLU A 67 -10.09 21.85 -6.75
C GLU A 67 -10.80 23.13 -6.30
N VAL A 68 -10.21 23.91 -5.40
CA VAL A 68 -10.74 25.24 -5.08
C VAL A 68 -10.36 26.17 -6.23
N THR A 69 -10.92 25.95 -7.42
CA THR A 69 -10.84 26.85 -8.57
C THR A 69 -11.81 28.00 -8.41
N GLY A 70 -11.60 28.76 -7.34
CA GLY A 70 -12.20 30.06 -7.11
C GLY A 70 -11.39 31.19 -7.72
N LYS A 71 -10.66 31.01 -8.84
CA LYS A 71 -10.19 32.15 -9.64
C LYS A 71 -11.34 32.67 -10.50
N GLU A 72 -12.40 33.18 -9.88
CA GLU A 72 -13.18 34.20 -10.56
C GLU A 72 -12.23 35.37 -10.82
N GLU A 73 -12.04 35.76 -12.08
CA GLU A 73 -11.48 37.07 -12.42
C GLU A 73 -12.41 38.15 -11.81
N LYS A 74 -12.15 38.54 -10.57
CA LYS A 74 -12.83 39.65 -9.93
C LYS A 74 -11.83 40.68 -9.49
N LYS A 75 -11.88 41.78 -10.23
CA LYS A 75 -11.32 43.10 -9.92
C LYS A 75 -11.32 43.31 -8.40
N ALA A 76 -10.13 43.24 -7.80
CA ALA A 76 -9.88 43.87 -6.53
C ALA A 76 -10.37 45.33 -6.61
N PRO A 77 -10.98 45.90 -5.54
CA PRO A 77 -11.10 47.34 -5.45
C PRO A 77 -9.71 47.92 -5.73
N LYS A 78 -9.61 48.86 -6.67
CA LYS A 78 -8.38 49.63 -6.84
C LYS A 78 -8.19 50.47 -5.58
N GLU A 79 -7.60 49.88 -4.55
CA GLU A 79 -6.97 50.63 -3.47
C GLU A 79 -5.61 51.14 -3.98
N GLU A 80 -5.34 52.42 -3.76
CA GLU A 80 -4.00 52.96 -3.93
C GLU A 80 -3.06 52.21 -2.98
N LYS A 81 -2.06 51.54 -3.55
CA LYS A 81 -0.96 50.94 -2.80
C LYS A 81 -0.44 51.96 -1.78
N LYS A 82 -0.62 51.74 -0.47
CA LYS A 82 0.07 52.54 0.55
C LYS A 82 1.56 52.17 0.52
N ASN A 83 2.32 52.82 -0.37
CA ASN A 83 3.79 52.77 -0.34
C ASN A 83 4.29 53.75 0.74
N ILE A 84 5.58 53.73 1.12
CA ILE A 84 6.15 54.69 2.10
C ILE A 84 5.78 56.13 1.72
N LYS A 85 5.74 56.42 0.40
CA LYS A 85 5.31 57.68 -0.22
C LYS A 85 3.90 58.17 0.16
N ASN A 86 3.03 57.28 0.62
CA ASN A 86 1.63 57.58 0.94
C ASN A 86 1.37 57.70 2.44
N LEU A 87 2.38 57.48 3.30
CA LEU A 87 2.30 57.79 4.72
C LEU A 87 2.40 59.31 4.89
N LYS A 88 1.33 59.95 5.39
CA LYS A 88 1.37 61.38 5.71
C LYS A 88 2.29 61.57 6.91
N VAL A 89 3.47 62.12 6.67
CA VAL A 89 4.42 62.54 7.71
C VAL A 89 3.78 63.72 8.46
N GLU A 90 3.46 63.55 9.75
CA GLU A 90 3.08 64.68 10.61
C GLU A 90 4.34 65.44 11.06
N GLU A 91 4.23 66.78 11.07
CA GLU A 91 5.29 67.77 11.33
C GLU A 91 6.39 67.87 10.24
N GLN A 92 6.88 69.09 10.01
CA GLN A 92 8.02 69.36 9.11
C GLN A 92 9.28 68.75 9.74
N ALA A 93 9.62 67.54 9.34
CA ALA A 93 10.91 66.91 9.63
C ALA A 93 12.06 67.88 9.28
N ASP A 94 13.11 67.94 10.12
CA ASP A 94 14.29 68.76 9.84
C ASP A 94 14.97 68.26 8.55
N GLU A 95 14.84 69.04 7.47
CA GLU A 95 15.37 68.69 6.14
C GLU A 95 16.88 68.43 6.14
N SER A 96 17.63 69.02 7.10
CA SER A 96 19.06 68.77 7.28
C SER A 96 19.31 67.35 7.79
N VAL A 97 18.56 66.92 8.81
CA VAL A 97 18.68 65.56 9.39
C VAL A 97 18.20 64.51 8.39
N VAL A 98 17.10 64.77 7.68
CA VAL A 98 16.59 63.89 6.60
C VAL A 98 17.64 63.68 5.51
N SER A 99 18.34 64.74 5.08
CA SER A 99 19.39 64.64 4.05
C SER A 99 20.58 63.78 4.50
N GLU A 100 21.02 63.93 5.76
CA GLU A 100 22.12 63.15 6.32
C GLU A 100 21.76 61.65 6.43
N ILE A 101 20.54 61.34 6.88
CA ILE A 101 20.03 59.96 6.95
C ILE A 101 19.90 59.36 5.56
N THR A 102 19.36 60.11 4.59
CA THR A 102 19.22 59.66 3.19
C THR A 102 20.58 59.25 2.61
N ALA A 103 21.60 60.11 2.79
CA ALA A 103 22.95 59.84 2.31
C ALA A 103 23.60 58.62 2.97
N LEU A 104 23.30 58.34 4.25
CA LEU A 104 23.76 57.14 4.94
C LEU A 104 23.12 55.87 4.36
N ILE A 105 21.81 55.88 4.14
CA ILE A 105 21.06 54.73 3.58
C ILE A 105 21.53 54.41 2.16
N GLU A 106 21.72 55.43 1.30
CA GLU A 106 22.17 55.23 -0.09
C GLU A 106 23.59 54.63 -0.18
N LYS A 107 24.47 54.96 0.76
CA LYS A 107 25.87 54.52 0.75
C LYS A 107 26.11 53.18 1.45
N SER A 108 25.28 52.84 2.42
CA SER A 108 25.42 51.61 3.20
C SER A 108 25.00 50.36 2.39
N ASN A 109 25.60 49.23 2.75
CA ASN A 109 25.13 47.90 2.35
C ASN A 109 24.47 47.20 3.55
N PHE A 110 23.72 46.14 3.28
CA PHE A 110 22.96 45.43 4.32
C PHE A 110 23.87 44.90 5.44
N SER A 111 24.96 44.22 5.09
CA SER A 111 25.93 43.65 6.04
C SER A 111 26.54 44.70 6.97
N GLU A 112 26.96 45.86 6.46
CA GLU A 112 27.47 46.96 7.30
C GLU A 112 26.42 47.57 8.22
N THR A 113 25.15 47.48 7.84
CA THR A 113 24.03 48.06 8.59
C THR A 113 23.58 47.12 9.71
N ILE A 114 23.40 45.83 9.41
CA ILE A 114 22.97 44.81 10.38
C ILE A 114 24.03 44.57 11.47
N ASN A 115 25.32 44.80 11.16
CA ASN A 115 26.44 44.76 12.12
C ASN A 115 26.29 45.72 13.30
N VAL A 116 25.35 46.68 13.25
CA VAL A 116 24.98 47.50 14.43
C VAL A 116 24.44 46.66 15.58
N PHE A 117 23.89 45.47 15.27
CA PHE A 117 23.43 44.50 16.24
C PHE A 117 24.41 43.32 16.36
N SER A 118 24.79 42.68 15.25
CA SER A 118 25.72 41.55 15.24
C SER A 118 26.30 41.28 13.84
N ASP A 119 27.55 40.82 13.78
CA ASP A 119 28.22 40.31 12.58
C ASP A 119 28.09 38.79 12.41
N SER A 120 27.35 38.12 13.32
CA SER A 120 27.19 36.66 13.44
C SER A 120 25.81 36.16 12.96
N LEU A 121 25.11 36.91 12.10
CA LEU A 121 23.74 36.59 11.65
C LEU A 121 23.70 35.66 10.41
N PHE A 122 24.62 34.71 10.34
CA PHE A 122 24.71 33.69 9.30
C PHE A 122 24.78 32.31 9.93
N ALA A 123 24.20 31.31 9.26
CA ALA A 123 24.29 29.92 9.68
C ALA A 123 24.68 29.02 8.51
N ASP A 124 25.28 27.88 8.84
CA ASP A 124 25.62 26.86 7.86
C ASP A 124 24.36 26.16 7.36
N VAL A 125 24.31 25.85 6.06
CA VAL A 125 23.28 25.01 5.47
C VAL A 125 23.35 23.61 6.12
N PRO A 126 22.21 23.00 6.51
CA PRO A 126 22.18 21.71 7.19
C PRO A 126 22.90 20.60 6.42
N GLU A 127 23.42 19.62 7.18
CA GLU A 127 23.96 18.41 6.56
C GLU A 127 22.91 17.72 5.69
N ARG A 128 23.33 17.12 4.57
CA ARG A 128 22.48 16.35 3.63
C ARG A 128 21.50 17.20 2.82
N ASP A 129 21.66 18.51 2.87
CA ASP A 129 21.11 19.44 1.88
C ASP A 129 21.98 19.43 0.61
N THR A 130 21.39 19.82 -0.52
CA THR A 130 22.12 20.00 -1.79
C THR A 130 23.21 21.06 -1.68
N PHE A 131 23.01 22.07 -0.82
CA PHE A 131 23.94 23.20 -0.62
C PHE A 131 24.81 23.06 0.65
N GLN A 132 24.94 21.84 1.19
CA GLN A 132 25.77 21.60 2.38
C GLN A 132 27.18 22.21 2.24
N GLY A 133 27.63 22.90 3.30
CA GLY A 133 28.92 23.59 3.34
C GLY A 133 28.89 25.05 2.88
N GLN A 134 27.72 25.56 2.48
CA GLN A 134 27.48 26.99 2.26
C GLN A 134 26.82 27.62 3.49
N GLN A 135 26.75 28.96 3.52
CA GLN A 135 26.07 29.73 4.57
C GLN A 135 24.88 30.49 4.02
N TYR A 136 23.90 30.75 4.88
CA TYR A 136 22.74 31.57 4.58
C TYR A 136 22.51 32.61 5.69
N GLU A 137 21.83 33.68 5.31
CA GLU A 137 21.51 34.82 6.16
C GLU A 137 20.29 34.50 7.05
N LEU A 138 20.40 34.73 8.37
CA LEU A 138 19.43 34.27 9.37
C LEU A 138 18.15 35.12 9.46
N THR A 139 18.09 36.32 8.86
CA THR A 139 17.01 37.30 9.11
C THR A 139 16.03 37.44 7.94
N ASP A 140 16.43 37.06 6.72
CA ASP A 140 15.68 37.21 5.47
C ASP A 140 15.33 38.68 5.13
N LEU A 141 16.20 39.62 5.54
CA LEU A 141 15.97 41.07 5.41
C LEU A 141 16.73 41.74 4.28
N GLU A 142 17.77 41.10 3.73
CA GLU A 142 18.66 41.73 2.76
C GLU A 142 17.93 42.23 1.51
N THR A 143 17.01 41.43 0.97
CA THR A 143 16.19 41.80 -0.20
C THR A 143 15.32 43.02 0.11
N VAL A 144 14.61 43.02 1.24
CA VAL A 144 13.76 44.16 1.65
C VAL A 144 14.60 45.42 1.88
N TYR A 145 15.78 45.28 2.48
CA TYR A 145 16.72 46.37 2.67
C TYR A 145 17.15 46.98 1.32
N ASN A 146 17.62 46.15 0.39
CA ASN A 146 18.15 46.63 -0.88
C ASN A 146 17.06 47.22 -1.78
N GLU A 147 15.88 46.60 -1.84
CA GLU A 147 14.81 47.01 -2.74
C GLU A 147 13.94 48.13 -2.16
N GLN A 148 13.55 48.02 -0.89
CA GLN A 148 12.51 48.89 -0.32
C GLN A 148 13.08 49.99 0.58
N ILE A 149 14.12 49.71 1.36
CA ILE A 149 14.78 50.74 2.17
C ILE A 149 15.66 51.63 1.29
N LYS A 150 16.65 51.01 0.63
CA LYS A 150 17.63 51.75 -0.18
C LYS A 150 17.02 52.37 -1.42
N GLY A 151 16.07 51.68 -2.06
CA GLY A 151 15.32 52.20 -3.21
C GLY A 151 14.40 53.38 -2.90
N GLN A 152 14.10 53.64 -1.62
CA GLN A 152 13.23 54.74 -1.15
C GLN A 152 13.88 55.54 -0.02
N ALA A 153 15.21 55.69 -0.04
CA ALA A 153 16.00 56.25 1.06
C ALA A 153 15.48 57.58 1.63
N GLN A 154 15.04 58.50 0.76
CA GLN A 154 14.52 59.81 1.15
C GLN A 154 13.17 59.71 1.90
N ASP A 155 12.28 58.85 1.43
CA ASP A 155 10.96 58.65 2.03
C ASP A 155 11.12 57.92 3.38
N VAL A 156 12.02 56.93 3.44
CA VAL A 156 12.41 56.25 4.70
C VAL A 156 12.99 57.25 5.70
N ALA A 157 13.92 58.10 5.28
CA ALA A 157 14.54 59.10 6.16
C ALA A 157 13.49 60.05 6.76
N SER A 158 12.53 60.50 5.94
CA SER A 158 11.42 61.37 6.38
C SER A 158 10.51 60.66 7.40
N LEU A 159 10.20 59.39 7.16
CA LEU A 159 9.43 58.56 8.10
C LEU A 159 10.18 58.38 9.43
N LEU A 160 11.49 58.07 9.39
CA LEU A 160 12.28 57.87 10.59
C LEU A 160 12.34 59.12 11.47
N VAL A 161 12.53 60.30 10.88
CA VAL A 161 12.58 61.58 11.61
C VAL A 161 11.25 61.90 12.29
N SER A 162 10.13 61.73 11.58
CA SER A 162 8.80 62.02 12.13
C SER A 162 8.36 61.04 13.22
N VAL A 163 8.58 59.74 13.02
CA VAL A 163 8.11 58.70 13.94
C VAL A 163 8.97 58.64 15.20
N ASN A 164 10.29 58.81 15.10
CA ASN A 164 11.20 58.62 16.23
C ASN A 164 11.73 59.93 16.84
N SER A 165 11.31 61.09 16.34
CA SER A 165 11.71 62.41 16.82
C SER A 165 13.25 62.56 16.87
N PHE A 166 13.92 62.37 15.72
CA PHE A 166 15.36 62.55 15.62
C PHE A 166 15.73 64.04 15.73
N ASP A 167 16.08 64.49 16.94
CA ASP A 167 16.54 65.87 17.19
C ASP A 167 17.93 66.18 16.59
N SER A 168 18.72 65.14 16.27
CA SER A 168 20.05 65.23 15.64
C SER A 168 20.43 63.91 14.97
N PHE A 169 21.30 63.95 13.96
CA PHE A 169 21.83 62.75 13.30
C PHE A 169 22.67 61.87 14.26
N ASP A 170 22.35 60.58 14.30
CA ASP A 170 23.05 59.54 15.08
C ASP A 170 23.11 58.26 14.23
N GLU A 171 24.29 57.98 13.67
CA GLU A 171 24.49 56.85 12.74
C GLU A 171 24.05 55.51 13.35
N LYS A 172 24.35 55.26 14.63
CA LYS A 172 23.99 53.99 15.29
C LYS A 172 22.47 53.87 15.37
N LYS A 173 21.79 54.89 15.88
CA LYS A 173 20.31 54.87 15.99
C LYS A 173 19.63 54.76 14.63
N VAL A 174 20.17 55.43 13.61
CA VAL A 174 19.64 55.34 12.25
C VAL A 174 19.75 53.91 11.72
N LYS A 175 20.92 53.28 11.83
CA LYS A 175 21.11 51.87 11.43
C LYS A 175 20.14 50.93 12.17
N GLN A 176 19.97 51.11 13.48
CA GLN A 176 19.02 50.30 14.28
C GLN A 176 17.57 50.44 13.79
N GLN A 177 17.14 51.67 13.53
CA GLN A 177 15.77 51.94 13.07
C GLN A 177 15.53 51.47 11.64
N VAL A 178 16.54 51.55 10.78
CA VAL A 178 16.46 51.03 9.41
C VAL A 178 16.28 49.52 9.42
N ILE A 179 17.04 48.77 10.23
CA ILE A 179 16.87 47.32 10.38
C ILE A 179 15.50 46.98 10.99
N LEU A 180 15.03 47.72 11.99
CA LEU A 180 13.67 47.55 12.51
C LEU A 180 12.63 47.74 11.42
N LEU A 181 12.78 48.76 10.59
CA LEU A 181 11.84 49.01 9.50
C LEU A 181 11.91 47.88 8.46
N SER A 182 13.10 47.40 8.07
CA SER A 182 13.25 46.21 7.22
C SER A 182 12.53 45.00 7.81
N TYR A 183 12.65 44.78 9.12
CA TYR A 183 12.02 43.68 9.83
C TYR A 183 10.49 43.77 9.82
N LEU A 184 9.93 44.93 10.18
CA LEU A 184 8.49 45.16 10.14
C LEU A 184 7.93 45.11 8.71
N MET A 185 8.72 45.54 7.72
CA MET A 185 8.35 45.46 6.30
C MET A 185 8.30 44.01 5.81
N ARG A 186 9.32 43.21 6.14
CA ARG A 186 9.38 41.79 5.75
C ARG A 186 8.24 40.97 6.35
N TRP A 187 7.97 41.18 7.65
CA TRP A 187 7.02 40.38 8.43
C TRP A 187 5.64 41.02 8.61
N GLY A 188 5.42 42.23 8.07
CA GLY A 188 4.14 42.95 8.18
C GLY A 188 3.56 43.33 6.82
N THR A 189 4.15 42.88 5.71
CA THR A 189 3.61 43.03 4.35
C THR A 189 3.25 41.66 3.82
N PHE A 190 1.96 41.45 3.53
CA PHE A 190 1.44 40.15 3.11
C PHE A 190 1.41 40.02 1.58
N SER A 191 1.25 38.80 1.09
CA SER A 191 1.34 38.47 -0.33
C SER A 191 0.31 39.17 -1.24
N ASP A 192 -0.81 39.64 -0.66
CA ASP A 192 -1.84 40.45 -1.34
C ASP A 192 -1.50 41.97 -1.40
N ASP A 193 -0.26 42.34 -1.07
CA ASP A 193 0.22 43.72 -0.86
C ASP A 193 -0.44 44.45 0.33
N SER A 194 -1.31 43.79 1.12
CA SER A 194 -1.80 44.38 2.36
C SER A 194 -0.67 44.47 3.38
N SER A 195 -0.69 45.52 4.21
CA SER A 195 0.44 45.81 5.08
C SER A 195 -0.04 46.29 6.44
N PHE A 196 0.15 45.41 7.42
CA PHE A 196 0.03 45.72 8.83
C PHE A 196 1.01 46.81 9.26
N TRP A 197 2.25 46.75 8.77
CA TRP A 197 3.28 47.69 9.24
C TRP A 197 3.03 49.12 8.73
N THR A 198 2.51 49.31 7.53
CA THR A 198 2.16 50.67 7.05
C THR A 198 1.06 51.29 7.89
N GLU A 199 0.15 50.47 8.40
CA GLU A 199 -0.93 50.93 9.26
C GLU A 199 -0.41 51.39 10.63
N LEU A 200 0.62 50.74 11.19
CA LEU A 200 1.29 51.18 12.43
C LEU A 200 1.81 52.63 12.35
N TYR A 201 2.18 53.11 11.17
CA TYR A 201 2.74 54.45 10.98
C TYR A 201 1.76 55.44 10.35
N THR A 202 0.47 55.08 10.27
CA THR A 202 -0.57 56.00 9.79
C THR A 202 -1.04 56.92 10.95
N PRO A 203 -1.03 58.25 10.80
CA PRO A 203 -1.32 59.20 11.89
C PRO A 203 -2.69 59.03 12.61
N ASP A 204 -3.67 58.45 11.92
CA ASP A 204 -5.02 58.20 12.42
C ASP A 204 -5.33 56.69 12.61
N SER A 205 -4.31 55.86 12.83
CA SER A 205 -4.52 54.41 12.92
C SER A 205 -5.45 54.03 14.09
N THR A 206 -6.40 53.15 13.81
CA THR A 206 -7.27 52.55 14.84
C THR A 206 -6.56 51.46 15.63
N LEU A 207 -5.39 50.99 15.15
CA LEU A 207 -4.69 49.81 15.64
C LEU A 207 -3.81 50.11 16.86
N LEU A 208 -2.99 51.17 16.77
CA LEU A 208 -2.18 51.69 17.87
C LEU A 208 -2.06 53.21 17.76
N THR A 209 -2.00 53.89 18.91
CA THR A 209 -1.67 55.31 19.00
C THR A 209 -0.20 55.57 18.65
N GLY A 210 0.13 56.79 18.21
CA GLY A 210 1.51 57.17 17.90
C GLY A 210 2.49 57.00 19.09
N GLU A 211 2.03 57.17 20.33
CA GLU A 211 2.84 56.90 21.53
C GLU A 211 3.09 55.39 21.73
N GLU A 212 2.07 54.55 21.53
CA GLU A 212 2.21 53.10 21.58
C GLU A 212 3.16 52.59 20.48
N VAL A 213 3.13 53.16 19.28
CA VAL A 213 4.04 52.81 18.17
C VAL A 213 5.49 53.17 18.51
N LYS A 214 5.73 54.37 19.05
CA LYS A 214 7.06 54.77 19.57
C LYS A 214 7.55 53.81 20.66
N ALA A 215 6.67 53.42 21.58
CA ALA A 215 7.00 52.47 22.62
C ALA A 215 7.29 51.08 22.06
N LEU A 216 6.53 50.61 21.06
CA LEU A 216 6.69 49.32 20.40
C LEU A 216 8.04 49.23 19.68
N ASN A 217 8.40 50.25 18.90
CA ASN A 217 9.69 50.34 18.22
C ASN A 217 10.86 50.24 19.20
N LYS A 218 10.74 50.91 20.35
CA LYS A 218 11.74 50.83 21.42
C LYS A 218 11.84 49.41 22.01
N GLN A 219 10.75 48.66 22.12
CA GLN A 219 10.79 47.28 22.60
C GLN A 219 11.50 46.37 21.59
N PHE A 220 11.17 46.45 20.30
CA PHE A 220 11.86 45.67 19.27
C PHE A 220 13.38 45.91 19.28
N ILE A 221 13.81 47.18 19.25
CA ILE A 221 15.24 47.51 19.29
C ILE A 221 15.91 47.00 20.56
N LYS A 222 15.25 47.12 21.72
CA LYS A 222 15.76 46.59 22.99
C LYS A 222 15.99 45.08 22.91
N PHE A 223 15.06 44.33 22.30
CA PHE A 223 15.23 42.89 22.11
C PHE A 223 16.34 42.55 21.12
N PHE A 224 16.39 43.27 19.99
CA PHE A 224 17.46 43.14 18.99
C PHE A 224 18.85 43.40 19.60
N GLU A 225 19.01 44.39 20.47
CA GLU A 225 20.27 44.65 21.17
C GLU A 225 20.59 43.59 22.24
N SER A 226 19.57 42.96 22.82
CA SER A 226 19.77 42.00 23.92
C SER A 226 20.27 40.65 23.45
N ASP A 227 19.76 40.17 22.31
CA ASP A 227 20.11 38.89 21.71
C ASP A 227 19.75 38.93 20.20
N PRO A 228 20.62 39.51 19.36
CA PRO A 228 20.38 39.68 17.92
C PRO A 228 20.09 38.37 17.19
N GLU A 229 20.85 37.32 17.50
CA GLU A 229 20.76 36.00 16.88
C GLU A 229 19.41 35.34 17.15
N LYS A 230 18.79 35.65 18.29
CA LYS A 230 17.43 35.20 18.61
C LYS A 230 16.36 36.12 18.05
N TYR A 231 16.41 37.42 18.35
CA TYR A 231 15.25 38.29 18.14
C TYR A 231 15.15 38.88 16.73
N ILE A 232 16.24 38.97 15.98
CA ILE A 232 16.25 39.42 14.58
C ILE A 232 16.07 38.24 13.61
N ALA A 233 16.44 37.02 14.01
CA ALA A 233 16.32 35.84 13.16
C ALA A 233 14.87 35.60 12.70
N SER A 234 14.73 35.20 11.43
CA SER A 234 13.46 34.91 10.79
C SER A 234 12.72 33.75 11.48
N SER A 235 13.45 32.78 12.03
CA SER A 235 12.89 31.65 12.80
C SER A 235 12.16 32.06 14.10
N SER A 236 12.31 33.30 14.56
CA SER A 236 11.80 33.77 15.85
C SER A 236 10.74 34.87 15.77
N VAL A 237 10.21 35.17 14.58
CA VAL A 237 9.24 36.26 14.35
C VAL A 237 8.05 36.20 15.30
N ASN A 238 7.46 35.02 15.49
CA ASN A 238 6.36 34.82 16.43
C ASN A 238 6.72 35.27 17.87
N THR A 239 7.91 34.89 18.33
CA THR A 239 8.41 35.22 19.68
C THR A 239 8.74 36.70 19.80
N THR A 240 9.43 37.27 18.81
CA THR A 240 9.83 38.68 18.81
C THR A 240 8.63 39.61 18.84
N PHE A 241 7.62 39.35 17.99
CA PHE A 241 6.38 40.14 18.00
C PHE A 241 5.67 40.03 19.34
N ALA A 242 5.48 38.82 19.86
CA ALA A 242 4.78 38.61 21.13
C ALA A 242 5.46 39.34 22.32
N GLU A 243 6.78 39.26 22.42
CA GLU A 243 7.53 39.95 23.48
C GLU A 243 7.53 41.48 23.30
N ALA A 244 7.62 41.98 22.06
CA ALA A 244 7.55 43.41 21.77
C ALA A 244 6.19 44.01 22.15
N PHE A 245 5.09 43.35 21.78
CA PHE A 245 3.73 43.78 22.16
C PHE A 245 3.49 43.71 23.67
N LYS A 246 3.98 42.66 24.32
CA LYS A 246 3.93 42.53 25.78
C LYS A 246 4.65 43.67 26.48
N GLY A 247 5.76 44.14 25.91
CA GLY A 247 6.53 45.28 26.40
C GLY A 247 5.77 46.62 26.40
N ILE A 248 4.66 46.72 25.66
CA ILE A 248 3.74 47.87 25.68
C ILE A 248 2.38 47.56 26.34
N GLY A 249 2.26 46.42 27.02
CA GLY A 249 1.04 46.02 27.74
C GLY A 249 -0.05 45.38 26.87
N LYS A 250 0.25 44.97 25.63
CA LYS A 250 -0.65 44.21 24.77
C LYS A 250 -0.25 42.72 24.80
N SER A 251 -1.19 41.82 24.97
CA SER A 251 -0.90 40.37 24.99
C SER A 251 -1.01 39.73 23.60
N TRP A 252 -0.74 40.49 22.54
CA TRP A 252 -0.88 40.04 21.16
C TRP A 252 0.30 39.15 20.74
N THR A 253 0.01 37.94 20.27
CA THR A 253 0.92 37.15 19.43
C THR A 253 1.02 37.74 18.02
N TYR A 254 1.94 37.23 17.19
CA TYR A 254 1.97 37.60 15.77
C TYR A 254 0.61 37.39 15.10
N LYS A 255 0.04 36.18 15.22
CA LYS A 255 -1.31 35.85 14.71
C LYS A 255 -2.36 36.85 15.18
N GLN A 256 -2.41 37.14 16.48
CA GLN A 256 -3.38 38.09 17.03
C GLN A 256 -3.16 39.51 16.50
N SER A 257 -1.92 39.96 16.31
CA SER A 257 -1.67 41.27 15.72
C SER A 257 -2.20 41.37 14.27
N VAL A 258 -2.15 40.27 13.52
CA VAL A 258 -2.77 40.17 12.19
C VAL A 258 -4.30 40.15 12.29
N GLU A 259 -4.88 39.40 13.23
CA GLU A 259 -6.34 39.36 13.46
C GLU A 259 -6.92 40.75 13.84
N GLU A 260 -6.20 41.51 14.66
CA GLU A 260 -6.56 42.87 15.05
C GLU A 260 -6.50 43.82 13.85
N TYR A 261 -5.48 43.69 13.01
CA TYR A 261 -5.40 44.43 11.74
C TYR A 261 -6.55 44.09 10.80
N LEU A 262 -6.77 42.80 10.55
CA LEU A 262 -7.81 42.33 9.65
C LEU A 262 -9.20 42.74 10.11
N SER A 263 -9.49 42.62 11.41
CA SER A 263 -10.79 42.99 11.96
C SER A 263 -11.00 44.50 12.05
N GLN A 264 -10.04 45.26 12.59
CA GLN A 264 -10.22 46.68 12.88
C GLN A 264 -9.99 47.59 11.66
N VAL A 265 -9.15 47.15 10.71
CA VAL A 265 -8.72 47.98 9.57
C VAL A 265 -9.35 47.47 8.27
N LYS A 266 -9.36 46.15 8.05
CA LYS A 266 -9.90 45.54 6.83
C LYS A 266 -11.35 45.05 6.96
N ASN A 267 -11.93 45.08 8.16
CA ASN A 267 -13.28 44.57 8.46
C ASN A 267 -13.49 43.10 8.01
N VAL A 268 -12.45 42.28 8.14
CA VAL A 268 -12.45 40.84 7.86
C VAL A 268 -12.74 40.10 9.16
N SER A 269 -13.69 39.17 9.12
CA SER A 269 -14.06 38.32 10.27
C SER A 269 -13.92 36.82 10.00
N ASP A 270 -13.81 36.41 8.73
CA ASP A 270 -13.43 35.07 8.33
C ASP A 270 -11.97 35.07 7.85
N TYR A 271 -11.06 34.71 8.75
CA TYR A 271 -9.63 34.75 8.49
C TYR A 271 -9.15 33.59 7.61
N SER A 272 -9.86 32.45 7.61
CA SER A 272 -9.54 31.33 6.73
C SER A 272 -9.84 31.71 5.29
N GLU A 273 -11.01 32.30 5.03
CA GLU A 273 -11.37 32.79 3.70
C GLU A 273 -10.40 33.87 3.20
N TRP A 274 -9.99 34.80 4.06
CA TRP A 274 -8.96 35.77 3.71
C TRP A 274 -7.61 35.11 3.38
N PHE A 275 -7.19 34.11 4.16
CA PHE A 275 -5.96 33.37 3.89
C PHE A 275 -6.01 32.67 2.52
N TYR A 276 -7.10 31.99 2.18
CA TYR A 276 -7.23 31.33 0.88
C TYR A 276 -7.17 32.30 -0.29
N GLN A 277 -7.66 33.53 -0.11
CA GLN A 277 -7.63 34.57 -1.14
C GLN A 277 -6.24 35.22 -1.29
N MET A 278 -5.49 35.38 -0.20
CA MET A 278 -4.18 36.04 -0.23
C MET A 278 -3.03 35.09 -0.60
N PHE A 279 -3.17 33.78 -0.33
CA PHE A 279 -2.09 32.81 -0.55
C PHE A 279 -1.76 32.68 -2.03
N THR A 280 -0.48 32.86 -2.36
CA THR A 280 -0.01 32.90 -3.75
C THR A 280 0.36 31.53 -4.31
N GLY A 281 0.58 30.55 -3.43
CA GLY A 281 0.80 29.15 -3.82
C GLY A 281 -0.51 28.42 -4.16
N ASN A 282 -0.41 27.10 -4.38
CA ASN A 282 -1.56 26.27 -4.72
C ASN A 282 -2.18 25.63 -3.47
N MET A 283 -3.51 25.72 -3.34
CA MET A 283 -4.27 25.15 -2.24
C MET A 283 -5.21 24.06 -2.75
N TYR A 284 -5.21 22.93 -2.06
CA TYR A 284 -6.09 21.80 -2.35
C TYR A 284 -6.86 21.47 -1.09
N LYS A 285 -8.16 21.17 -1.21
CA LYS A 285 -9.01 20.79 -0.08
C LYS A 285 -9.68 19.46 -0.34
N ASP A 286 -9.50 18.53 0.58
CA ASP A 286 -10.27 17.29 0.57
C ASP A 286 -11.66 17.53 1.19
N HIS A 287 -12.72 17.14 0.49
CA HIS A 287 -14.09 17.17 0.98
C HIS A 287 -14.66 15.76 0.98
N TYR A 288 -14.92 15.24 2.17
CA TYR A 288 -15.67 13.99 2.30
C TYR A 288 -17.18 14.24 2.36
N GLN A 289 -17.91 13.60 1.45
CA GLN A 289 -19.37 13.67 1.40
C GLN A 289 -19.99 13.21 2.73
N GLY A 290 -20.76 14.11 3.36
CA GLY A 290 -21.49 13.82 4.60
C GLY A 290 -20.80 14.25 5.89
N THR A 291 -19.61 14.85 5.82
CA THR A 291 -18.98 15.51 6.98
C THR A 291 -19.30 17.01 6.96
N THR A 292 -19.48 17.59 8.15
CA THR A 292 -19.62 19.05 8.35
C THR A 292 -18.33 19.67 8.90
N TYR A 293 -17.22 18.91 8.85
CA TYR A 293 -16.01 19.19 9.60
C TYR A 293 -15.00 20.01 8.76
N ASP A 294 -15.41 21.23 8.39
CA ASP A 294 -14.48 22.25 7.88
C ASP A 294 -14.05 23.14 9.04
N VAL A 295 -12.85 22.91 9.54
CA VAL A 295 -12.26 23.71 10.63
C VAL A 295 -11.71 25.03 10.09
N GLY A 296 -11.35 25.09 8.80
CA GLY A 296 -10.64 26.20 8.18
C GLY A 296 -9.17 26.28 8.60
N ILE A 297 -8.31 26.65 7.65
CA ILE A 297 -6.86 26.68 7.82
C ILE A 297 -6.39 27.63 8.92
N TRP A 298 -7.11 28.73 9.17
CA TRP A 298 -6.75 29.70 10.21
C TRP A 298 -6.98 29.17 11.64
N ASN A 299 -7.85 28.18 11.80
CA ASN A 299 -8.22 27.63 13.11
C ASN A 299 -7.38 26.41 13.50
N ARG A 300 -6.32 26.11 12.74
CA ARG A 300 -5.42 24.99 12.99
C ARG A 300 -4.51 25.22 14.21
N GLY A 301 -3.90 24.13 14.68
CA GLY A 301 -3.08 24.10 15.90
C GLY A 301 -1.80 24.92 15.84
N ASN A 302 -1.08 24.99 16.96
CA ASN A 302 0.17 25.75 17.09
C ASN A 302 1.22 25.38 16.04
N THR A 303 1.26 24.11 15.63
CA THR A 303 2.13 23.62 14.55
C THR A 303 1.96 24.43 13.26
N PHE A 304 0.72 24.70 12.84
CA PHE A 304 0.44 25.54 11.68
C PHE A 304 0.74 27.02 11.98
N ASN A 305 0.32 27.51 13.15
CA ASN A 305 0.53 28.92 13.54
C ASN A 305 2.02 29.31 13.55
N ASN A 306 2.93 28.37 13.81
CA ASN A 306 4.37 28.60 13.75
C ASN A 306 4.84 28.99 12.35
N PHE A 307 4.19 28.49 11.29
CA PHE A 307 4.55 28.82 9.91
C PHE A 307 3.87 30.09 9.38
N LEU A 308 2.90 30.64 10.11
CA LEU A 308 2.05 31.73 9.65
C LEU A 308 2.83 32.98 9.18
N PRO A 309 3.89 33.46 9.87
CA PRO A 309 4.65 34.61 9.37
C PRO A 309 5.24 34.40 7.97
N TYR A 310 5.64 33.16 7.66
CA TYR A 310 6.26 32.81 6.39
C TYR A 310 5.20 32.61 5.32
N LEU A 311 4.10 31.92 5.64
CA LEU A 311 2.99 31.68 4.72
C LEU A 311 2.27 32.96 4.29
N LEU A 312 2.16 33.95 5.19
CA LEU A 312 1.55 35.24 4.87
C LEU A 312 2.44 36.13 3.98
N THR A 313 3.73 35.82 3.88
CA THR A 313 4.74 36.69 3.26
C THR A 313 5.50 36.00 2.13
N GLN A 314 4.85 35.01 1.49
CA GLN A 314 5.34 34.29 0.32
C GLN A 314 5.48 35.22 -0.89
N SER A 315 6.38 34.88 -1.81
CA SER A 315 6.51 35.62 -3.06
C SER A 315 5.30 35.40 -3.98
N LYS A 316 5.08 36.32 -4.94
CA LYS A 316 4.02 36.18 -5.95
C LYS A 316 4.27 35.06 -6.96
N THR A 317 5.47 34.48 -6.94
CA THR A 317 5.91 33.39 -7.80
C THR A 317 6.06 32.07 -7.03
N SER A 318 5.61 32.02 -5.77
CA SER A 318 5.70 30.83 -4.92
C SER A 318 5.05 29.62 -5.60
N ASN A 319 5.77 28.50 -5.63
CA ASN A 319 5.27 27.20 -6.08
C ASN A 319 4.96 26.28 -4.89
N LEU A 320 4.88 26.83 -3.68
CA LEU A 320 4.45 26.09 -2.50
C LEU A 320 3.03 25.55 -2.72
N MET A 321 2.83 24.29 -2.37
CA MET A 321 1.54 23.61 -2.46
C MET A 321 1.12 23.19 -1.06
N ILE A 322 -0.14 23.44 -0.74
CA ILE A 322 -0.73 23.09 0.55
C ILE A 322 -1.98 22.25 0.32
N GLY A 323 -1.97 21.05 0.90
CA GLY A 323 -3.13 20.18 0.99
C GLY A 323 -3.82 20.32 2.34
N GLU A 324 -5.10 20.63 2.35
CA GLU A 324 -5.92 20.69 3.56
C GLU A 324 -6.87 19.48 3.61
N THR A 325 -6.70 18.65 4.63
CA THR A 325 -7.61 17.53 4.93
C THR A 325 -8.42 17.84 6.19
N ARG A 326 -9.35 16.95 6.57
CA ARG A 326 -10.07 17.04 7.86
C ARG A 326 -9.10 17.23 9.01
N GLY A 327 -7.99 16.47 9.01
CA GLY A 327 -7.10 16.41 10.17
C GLY A 327 -5.73 17.08 10.04
N GLU A 328 -5.26 17.31 8.82
CA GLU A 328 -3.87 17.70 8.60
C GLU A 328 -3.71 18.74 7.48
N ILE A 329 -2.66 19.53 7.61
CA ILE A 329 -2.14 20.38 6.55
C ILE A 329 -0.87 19.74 5.98
N VAL A 330 -0.85 19.49 4.68
CA VAL A 330 0.26 18.85 3.97
C VAL A 330 1.02 19.91 3.17
N PHE A 331 2.34 20.00 3.32
CA PHE A 331 3.17 20.98 2.61
C PHE A 331 4.10 20.27 1.62
N THR A 332 4.14 20.75 0.37
CA THR A 332 5.05 20.22 -0.67
C THR A 332 5.40 21.28 -1.73
N SER A 333 6.33 20.97 -2.62
CA SER A 333 6.62 21.72 -3.84
C SER A 333 6.87 20.78 -5.04
N PRO A 334 6.81 21.30 -6.29
CA PRO A 334 7.12 20.50 -7.48
C PRO A 334 8.57 20.03 -7.59
N VAL A 335 9.49 20.71 -6.91
CA VAL A 335 10.93 20.51 -7.09
C VAL A 335 11.38 19.11 -6.66
N ALA A 336 10.83 18.59 -5.57
CA ALA A 336 11.08 17.21 -5.11
C ALA A 336 10.69 16.14 -6.14
N TYR A 337 9.86 16.50 -7.14
CA TYR A 337 9.29 15.56 -8.11
C TYR A 337 9.80 15.76 -9.54
N GLY A 338 10.92 16.48 -9.70
CA GLY A 338 11.51 16.80 -11.01
C GLY A 338 10.98 18.10 -11.61
N ASN A 339 10.49 19.00 -10.75
CA ASN A 339 9.83 20.25 -11.14
C ASN A 339 8.60 20.03 -12.04
N ASP A 340 7.89 18.93 -11.81
CA ASP A 340 6.69 18.52 -12.54
C ASP A 340 5.46 18.83 -11.67
N GLN A 341 4.72 19.86 -12.06
CA GLN A 341 3.55 20.35 -11.33
C GLN A 341 2.44 19.30 -11.24
N GLU A 342 2.12 18.63 -12.35
CA GLU A 342 1.04 17.64 -12.39
C GLU A 342 1.40 16.43 -11.51
N LYS A 343 2.65 15.98 -11.58
CA LYS A 343 3.14 14.89 -10.75
C LYS A 343 3.12 15.25 -9.27
N ALA A 344 3.59 16.45 -8.90
CA ALA A 344 3.59 16.90 -7.52
C ALA A 344 2.17 17.05 -6.95
N GLU A 345 1.23 17.51 -7.78
CA GLU A 345 -0.19 17.55 -7.44
C GLU A 345 -0.75 16.14 -7.19
N GLN A 346 -0.49 15.19 -8.08
CA GLN A 346 -0.92 13.80 -7.86
C GLN A 346 -0.31 13.20 -6.60
N VAL A 347 0.96 13.50 -6.29
CA VAL A 347 1.59 13.07 -5.04
C VAL A 347 0.91 13.68 -3.83
N LEU A 348 0.65 15.00 -3.85
CA LEU A 348 -0.06 15.69 -2.78
C LEU A 348 -1.46 15.11 -2.55
N LEU A 349 -2.23 14.92 -3.62
CA LEU A 349 -3.57 14.35 -3.55
C LEU A 349 -3.56 12.92 -3.01
N ASN A 350 -2.59 12.10 -3.39
CA ASN A 350 -2.44 10.73 -2.86
C ASN A 350 -2.05 10.72 -1.37
N ALA A 351 -1.19 11.64 -0.93
CA ALA A 351 -0.84 11.81 0.48
C ALA A 351 -2.07 12.27 1.30
N MET A 352 -2.81 13.27 0.80
CA MET A 352 -4.06 13.72 1.41
C MET A 352 -5.07 12.58 1.52
N LYS A 353 -5.25 11.81 0.45
CA LYS A 353 -6.15 10.65 0.42
C LYS A 353 -5.74 9.58 1.43
N THR A 354 -4.45 9.30 1.56
CA THR A 354 -3.90 8.35 2.55
C THR A 354 -4.25 8.78 3.97
N ILE A 355 -4.03 10.05 4.29
CA ILE A 355 -4.36 10.65 5.59
C ILE A 355 -5.86 10.56 5.84
N THR A 356 -6.69 11.01 4.88
CA THR A 356 -8.15 10.99 4.99
C THR A 356 -8.68 9.57 5.19
N ASN A 357 -8.26 8.60 4.38
CA ASN A 357 -8.68 7.20 4.50
C ASN A 357 -8.40 6.66 5.91
N ASN A 358 -7.20 6.89 6.42
CA ASN A 358 -6.78 6.42 7.74
C ASN A 358 -7.64 7.06 8.84
N LEU A 359 -7.77 8.39 8.81
CA LEU A 359 -8.50 9.14 9.82
C LEU A 359 -9.99 8.78 9.85
N GLU A 360 -10.61 8.69 8.68
CA GLU A 360 -12.03 8.41 8.60
C GLU A 360 -12.38 6.95 8.86
N THR A 361 -11.48 6.02 8.54
CA THR A 361 -11.69 4.63 8.93
C THR A 361 -11.85 4.53 10.43
N TYR A 362 -10.98 5.17 11.21
CA TYR A 362 -11.16 5.26 12.66
C TYR A 362 -12.46 5.97 13.04
N ASP A 363 -12.78 7.12 12.45
CA ASP A 363 -14.01 7.88 12.77
C ASP A 363 -15.30 7.09 12.52
N ARG A 364 -15.35 6.24 11.48
CA ARG A 364 -16.51 5.40 11.14
C ARG A 364 -16.58 4.12 11.97
N THR A 365 -15.43 3.53 12.29
CA THR A 365 -15.36 2.21 12.94
C THR A 365 -15.27 2.27 14.46
N ILE A 366 -15.17 3.47 15.03
CA ILE A 366 -15.30 3.75 16.46
C ILE A 366 -16.72 4.22 16.76
N GLU A 367 -17.41 3.52 17.68
CA GLU A 367 -18.75 3.90 18.10
C GLU A 367 -18.71 4.91 19.26
N ASP A 368 -17.87 4.66 20.26
CA ASP A 368 -17.75 5.53 21.45
C ASP A 368 -16.71 6.64 21.25
N LYS A 369 -17.10 7.69 20.51
CA LYS A 369 -16.19 8.81 20.18
C LYS A 369 -15.70 9.60 21.39
N GLU A 370 -16.53 9.70 22.44
CA GLU A 370 -16.18 10.43 23.67
C GLU A 370 -15.15 9.67 24.50
N VAL A 371 -15.34 8.36 24.72
CA VAL A 371 -14.35 7.52 25.43
C VAL A 371 -13.06 7.40 24.63
N MET A 372 -13.16 7.41 23.30
CA MET A 372 -12.00 7.36 22.42
C MET A 372 -11.27 8.71 22.30
N ASN A 373 -11.92 9.84 22.62
CA ASN A 373 -11.35 11.19 22.50
C ASN A 373 -10.91 11.53 21.06
N VAL A 374 -11.69 11.03 20.09
CA VAL A 374 -11.39 11.08 18.64
C VAL A 374 -11.20 12.53 18.20
N ASP A 375 -12.12 13.43 18.52
CA ASP A 375 -12.08 14.81 18.02
C ASP A 375 -10.90 15.64 18.55
N LYS A 376 -10.30 15.29 19.69
CA LYS A 376 -9.12 15.99 20.24
C LYS A 376 -7.81 15.51 19.60
N LEU A 377 -7.75 14.23 19.23
CA LEU A 377 -6.56 13.59 18.66
C LEU A 377 -6.54 13.65 17.13
N MET A 378 -7.72 13.73 16.51
CA MET A 378 -7.93 13.80 15.08
C MET A 378 -8.14 15.26 14.68
N GLY A 379 -7.06 15.98 14.44
CA GLY A 379 -7.12 17.04 13.43
C GLY A 379 -6.44 18.38 13.64
N LEU A 380 -5.24 18.40 14.22
CA LEU A 380 -4.45 19.63 14.40
C LEU A 380 -2.97 19.42 14.05
N ARG A 381 -2.68 18.72 12.94
CA ARG A 381 -1.32 18.31 12.58
C ARG A 381 -0.83 18.89 11.25
N ALA A 382 0.47 18.78 11.03
CA ALA A 382 1.10 19.09 9.74
C ALA A 382 1.91 17.89 9.23
N THR A 383 1.73 17.56 7.95
CA THR A 383 2.60 16.65 7.22
C THR A 383 3.53 17.47 6.32
N LEU A 384 4.83 17.29 6.52
CA LEU A 384 5.88 18.10 5.93
C LEU A 384 6.70 17.26 4.96
N ASP A 385 6.65 17.57 3.66
CA ASP A 385 7.50 16.88 2.68
C ASP A 385 8.98 17.24 2.87
N GLN A 386 9.85 16.45 2.24
CA GLN A 386 11.29 16.63 2.27
C GLN A 386 11.70 17.96 1.60
N GLY A 387 12.31 18.87 2.35
CA GLY A 387 12.95 20.07 1.81
C GLY A 387 14.47 20.02 2.01
N ARG A 388 15.23 19.85 0.92
CA ARG A 388 16.71 19.70 0.90
C ARG A 388 17.40 20.59 -0.14
N GLN A 389 16.77 21.72 -0.47
CA GLN A 389 17.29 22.68 -1.44
C GLN A 389 17.22 24.10 -0.88
N TRP A 390 17.81 24.30 0.31
CA TRP A 390 17.66 25.53 1.08
C TRP A 390 18.02 26.82 0.33
N LEU A 391 18.95 26.77 -0.63
CA LEU A 391 19.39 27.94 -1.40
C LEU A 391 18.82 27.99 -2.83
N ASP A 392 17.88 27.11 -3.18
CA ASP A 392 17.24 27.13 -4.50
C ASP A 392 15.94 27.95 -4.46
N PRO A 393 15.89 29.16 -5.04
CA PRO A 393 14.68 29.98 -5.05
C PRO A 393 13.51 29.35 -5.82
N GLU A 394 13.76 28.35 -6.67
CA GLU A 394 12.70 27.61 -7.35
C GLU A 394 12.02 26.58 -6.42
N ASP A 395 12.59 26.23 -5.27
CA ASP A 395 11.95 25.35 -4.28
C ASP A 395 11.33 26.17 -3.14
N SER A 396 10.09 26.64 -3.31
CA SER A 396 9.44 27.49 -2.29
C SER A 396 9.28 26.78 -0.94
N LEU A 397 9.17 25.45 -0.92
CA LEU A 397 9.14 24.67 0.32
C LEU A 397 10.45 24.80 1.10
N SER A 398 11.59 24.59 0.45
CA SER A 398 12.90 24.72 1.10
C SER A 398 13.28 26.19 1.33
N TYR A 399 13.13 27.04 0.33
CA TYR A 399 13.70 28.39 0.29
C TYR A 399 12.86 29.46 0.98
N GLU A 400 11.53 29.45 0.79
CA GLU A 400 10.61 30.45 1.35
C GLU A 400 9.95 30.00 2.66
N LEU A 401 9.82 28.69 2.90
CA LEU A 401 9.23 28.14 4.12
C LEU A 401 10.26 27.60 5.11
N TYR A 402 10.98 26.53 4.79
CA TYR A 402 11.83 25.85 5.78
C TYR A 402 13.09 26.63 6.17
N ARG A 403 13.85 27.15 5.19
CA ARG A 403 15.03 27.99 5.47
C ARG A 403 14.66 29.17 6.35
N VAL A 404 13.59 29.87 5.98
CA VAL A 404 13.11 31.08 6.66
C VAL A 404 12.56 30.77 8.06
N ALA A 405 11.92 29.62 8.24
CA ALA A 405 11.52 29.14 9.56
C ALA A 405 12.70 28.58 10.38
N GLY A 406 13.89 28.41 9.79
CA GLY A 406 15.03 27.71 10.40
C GLY A 406 14.74 26.23 10.66
N TYR A 407 13.90 25.59 9.83
CA TYR A 407 13.35 24.26 10.06
C TYR A 407 14.21 23.15 9.44
N THR A 408 15.02 22.47 10.25
CA THR A 408 16.03 21.49 9.79
C THR A 408 15.61 20.02 9.93
N ALA A 409 14.41 19.74 10.45
CA ALA A 409 14.01 18.39 10.82
C ALA A 409 13.85 17.41 9.62
N THR A 410 13.74 17.93 8.40
CA THR A 410 13.64 17.17 7.13
C THR A 410 14.98 16.58 6.65
N HIS A 411 16.10 16.93 7.30
CA HIS A 411 17.45 16.46 6.94
C HIS A 411 17.89 15.18 7.69
N GLY A 412 17.01 14.60 8.52
CA GLY A 412 17.30 13.41 9.31
C GLY A 412 17.37 12.10 8.50
N LYS A 413 17.91 11.04 9.12
CA LYS A 413 18.27 9.76 8.47
C LYS A 413 17.15 8.72 8.40
N ALA A 414 16.03 8.93 9.11
CA ALA A 414 14.88 8.04 9.03
C ALA A 414 14.13 8.24 7.71
N GLN A 415 13.14 7.38 7.42
CA GLN A 415 12.25 7.62 6.27
C GLN A 415 11.35 8.82 6.54
N ALA A 416 10.70 8.83 7.70
CA ALA A 416 10.02 9.97 8.27
C ALA A 416 10.08 9.89 9.80
N VAL A 417 9.58 10.92 10.47
CA VAL A 417 9.43 10.96 11.93
C VAL A 417 8.09 11.60 12.27
N GLY A 418 7.25 10.87 13.00
CA GLY A 418 6.05 11.33 13.68
C GLY A 418 6.36 11.83 15.08
N GLY A 419 5.82 12.98 15.45
CA GLY A 419 5.92 13.51 16.81
C GLY A 419 5.39 14.94 16.93
N ALA A 420 4.89 15.30 18.11
CA ALA A 420 4.50 16.69 18.45
C ALA A 420 3.47 17.31 17.49
N GLY A 421 2.58 16.50 16.91
CA GLY A 421 1.57 16.94 15.96
C GLY A 421 2.12 17.16 14.55
N GLN A 422 3.22 16.49 14.19
CA GLN A 422 3.85 16.57 12.88
C GLN A 422 4.22 15.19 12.34
N ILE A 423 4.10 15.03 11.02
CA ILE A 423 4.76 13.97 10.26
C ILE A 423 5.81 14.64 9.40
N ILE A 424 7.07 14.29 9.60
CA ILE A 424 8.22 14.96 8.99
C ILE A 424 8.89 13.98 8.04
N MET A 425 8.67 14.16 6.73
CA MET A 425 9.34 13.36 5.72
C MET A 425 10.84 13.68 5.72
N GLN A 426 11.65 12.62 5.77
CA GLN A 426 13.10 12.69 5.88
C GLN A 426 13.74 12.07 4.64
N ASN A 427 14.03 10.77 4.60
CA ASN A 427 14.55 10.11 3.39
C ASN A 427 13.47 9.77 2.37
N ALA A 428 12.26 9.51 2.84
CA ALA A 428 11.10 9.36 1.97
C ALA A 428 10.58 10.74 1.56
N THR A 429 9.77 10.75 0.50
CA THR A 429 8.93 11.88 0.10
C THR A 429 7.47 11.47 0.18
N LEU A 430 6.54 12.39 -0.05
CA LEU A 430 5.10 12.10 0.00
C LEU A 430 4.62 11.01 -0.98
N THR A 431 5.46 10.53 -1.91
CA THR A 431 5.12 9.35 -2.73
C THR A 431 4.95 8.07 -1.91
N ASP A 432 5.54 8.01 -0.72
CA ASP A 432 5.47 6.85 0.16
C ASP A 432 4.25 6.93 1.09
N SER A 433 3.09 6.56 0.54
CA SER A 433 1.81 6.51 1.27
C SER A 433 1.85 5.55 2.46
N HIS A 434 2.65 4.50 2.32
CA HIS A 434 3.01 3.64 3.41
C HIS A 434 3.64 4.55 4.48
N THR A 435 4.83 5.13 4.30
CA THR A 435 5.55 5.86 5.37
C THR A 435 4.67 6.90 6.09
N ILE A 436 3.81 7.60 5.36
CA ILE A 436 2.82 8.53 5.94
C ILE A 436 1.88 7.82 6.94
N ALA A 437 1.28 6.69 6.55
CA ALA A 437 0.41 5.92 7.43
C ALA A 437 1.13 5.34 8.66
N HIS A 438 2.44 5.06 8.57
CA HIS A 438 3.27 4.68 9.73
C HIS A 438 3.28 5.77 10.79
N GLU A 439 3.69 6.96 10.37
CA GLU A 439 3.93 8.10 11.25
C GLU A 439 2.61 8.63 11.79
N LEU A 440 1.56 8.55 10.98
CA LEU A 440 0.20 8.80 11.43
C LEU A 440 -0.21 7.81 12.52
N GLY A 441 0.17 6.54 12.41
CA GLY A 441 -0.03 5.54 13.46
C GLY A 441 0.66 5.90 14.79
N HIS A 442 1.88 6.44 14.76
CA HIS A 442 2.57 6.95 15.95
C HIS A 442 1.79 8.08 16.60
N GLU A 443 1.33 9.04 15.81
CA GLU A 443 0.54 10.19 16.30
C GLU A 443 -0.83 9.79 16.84
N LEU A 444 -1.35 8.63 16.42
CA LEU A 444 -2.62 8.07 16.88
C LEU A 444 -2.45 7.06 18.02
N ASN A 445 -1.23 6.81 18.51
CA ASN A 445 -0.98 5.86 19.60
C ASN A 445 -1.76 6.20 20.88
N GLU A 446 -1.95 7.49 21.19
CA GLU A 446 -2.75 7.96 22.33
C GLU A 446 -4.23 7.55 22.24
N LEU A 447 -4.76 7.34 21.03
CA LEU A 447 -6.14 6.91 20.81
C LEU A 447 -6.42 5.59 21.53
N PHE A 448 -5.42 4.69 21.54
CA PHE A 448 -5.53 3.32 22.04
C PHE A 448 -4.69 3.04 23.28
N ASN A 449 -3.87 3.99 23.76
CA ASN A 449 -2.85 3.76 24.79
C ASN A 449 -1.90 2.59 24.45
N ALA A 450 -1.57 2.43 23.16
CA ALA A 450 -0.99 1.18 22.65
C ALA A 450 0.50 0.98 22.96
N ASN A 451 1.20 2.01 23.45
CA ASN A 451 2.64 1.99 23.79
C ASN A 451 3.52 1.33 22.71
N GLY A 452 3.24 1.68 21.45
CA GLY A 452 3.99 1.19 20.29
C GLY A 452 3.51 -0.13 19.70
N GLU A 453 2.34 -0.63 20.11
CA GLU A 453 1.62 -1.64 19.33
C GLU A 453 0.89 -1.01 18.16
N TYR A 454 1.55 -1.01 17.00
CA TYR A 454 0.98 -0.50 15.77
C TYR A 454 0.14 -1.57 15.10
N TYR A 455 -1.15 -1.31 14.98
CA TYR A 455 -2.06 -2.24 14.32
C TYR A 455 -2.11 -2.03 12.80
N SER A 456 -2.07 -0.77 12.35
CA SER A 456 -2.54 -0.40 11.01
C SER A 456 -1.46 -0.24 9.95
N TYR A 457 -0.36 -1.00 10.03
CA TYR A 457 0.75 -0.71 9.14
C TYR A 457 1.67 -1.89 8.78
N TYR A 458 1.75 -2.12 7.46
CA TYR A 458 2.77 -2.84 6.69
C TYR A 458 4.14 -2.20 6.96
N VAL A 459 5.28 -2.90 7.04
CA VAL A 459 6.64 -2.28 7.02
C VAL A 459 7.54 -3.08 6.10
N GLU A 460 7.96 -2.49 4.97
CA GLU A 460 9.00 -3.07 4.12
C GLU A 460 10.38 -2.84 4.74
N ASN A 461 10.60 -3.43 5.92
CA ASN A 461 11.90 -3.59 6.56
C ASN A 461 11.91 -4.95 7.26
N GLU A 462 13.11 -5.39 7.66
CA GLU A 462 13.38 -6.66 8.35
C GLU A 462 12.47 -6.96 9.58
N ARG A 463 11.59 -6.03 10.00
CA ARG A 463 10.77 -6.04 11.23
C ARG A 463 9.27 -6.34 11.14
N SER A 464 8.60 -6.40 9.98
CA SER A 464 7.26 -7.05 9.89
C SER A 464 6.62 -7.04 8.49
N GLN A 465 6.19 -8.20 8.00
CA GLN A 465 5.50 -8.35 6.71
C GLN A 465 3.98 -8.55 6.83
N ASP A 466 3.22 -7.97 7.78
CA ASP A 466 1.74 -8.13 7.76
C ASP A 466 0.95 -6.99 8.40
N ALA A 467 0.04 -6.41 7.64
CA ALA A 467 -1.15 -5.74 8.17
C ALA A 467 -2.36 -6.62 7.84
N TYR A 468 -3.16 -6.97 8.85
CA TYR A 468 -4.39 -7.76 8.65
C TYR A 468 -5.58 -6.88 8.27
N VAL A 469 -5.51 -5.59 8.58
CA VAL A 469 -6.50 -4.59 8.20
C VAL A 469 -5.78 -3.41 7.58
N ASN A 470 -6.16 -3.10 6.35
CA ASN A 470 -5.78 -1.90 5.65
C ASN A 470 -6.74 -0.76 6.03
N VAL A 471 -6.19 0.33 6.55
CA VAL A 471 -6.96 1.53 6.92
C VAL A 471 -6.70 2.73 6.01
N TYR A 472 -5.69 2.69 5.13
CA TYR A 472 -5.19 3.90 4.46
C TYR A 472 -5.19 3.83 2.92
N ALA A 473 -4.95 2.66 2.35
CA ALA A 473 -4.79 2.51 0.91
C ALA A 473 -6.07 2.03 0.22
N ASP A 474 -6.15 2.31 -1.07
CA ASP A 474 -7.22 1.84 -1.95
C ASP A 474 -6.64 1.10 -3.15
N GLY A 475 -7.32 0.05 -3.58
CA GLY A 475 -6.91 -0.75 -4.72
C GLY A 475 -5.92 -1.85 -4.34
N LYS A 476 -5.35 -2.49 -5.36
CA LYS A 476 -4.53 -3.70 -5.19
C LYS A 476 -3.05 -3.42 -4.94
N ASP A 477 -2.62 -2.16 -4.89
CA ASP A 477 -1.20 -1.80 -4.78
C ASP A 477 -0.66 -1.77 -3.33
N ILE A 478 -1.46 -2.28 -2.37
CA ILE A 478 -1.05 -2.49 -0.96
C ILE A 478 -0.12 -3.70 -0.84
N PHE A 479 -0.08 -4.56 -1.86
CA PHE A 479 0.65 -5.82 -1.85
C PHE A 479 2.04 -5.67 -2.48
N THR A 480 2.99 -4.98 -1.83
CA THR A 480 4.38 -4.97 -2.33
C THR A 480 5.15 -6.26 -1.99
N GLU A 481 4.62 -7.12 -1.09
CA GLU A 481 5.20 -8.42 -0.75
C GLU A 481 4.23 -9.60 -0.89
N LYS A 482 4.78 -10.77 -1.28
CA LYS A 482 4.04 -12.04 -1.35
C LYS A 482 3.65 -12.51 0.05
N GLY A 483 2.35 -12.61 0.34
CA GLY A 483 1.87 -13.31 1.55
C GLY A 483 0.93 -12.54 2.45
N VAL A 484 0.78 -11.22 2.23
CA VAL A 484 -0.10 -10.36 3.02
C VAL A 484 -1.54 -10.47 2.54
N ILE A 485 -2.49 -10.56 3.48
CA ILE A 485 -3.92 -10.63 3.20
C ILE A 485 -4.61 -9.54 4.02
N ALA A 486 -5.17 -8.56 3.32
CA ALA A 486 -5.89 -7.43 3.90
C ALA A 486 -7.00 -6.97 2.94
N ASN A 487 -7.93 -6.16 3.43
CA ASN A 487 -8.97 -5.53 2.61
C ASN A 487 -8.34 -4.60 1.54
N SER A 488 -8.92 -4.59 0.34
CA SER A 488 -8.38 -3.81 -0.78
C SER A 488 -8.68 -2.33 -0.68
N SER A 489 -9.64 -1.93 0.16
CA SER A 489 -9.94 -0.53 0.43
C SER A 489 -10.41 -0.35 1.86
N SER A 490 -9.98 0.76 2.46
CA SER A 490 -10.44 1.22 3.76
C SER A 490 -11.97 1.44 3.82
N THR A 491 -12.60 1.73 2.68
CA THR A 491 -14.05 1.95 2.55
C THR A 491 -14.89 0.69 2.77
N ASN A 492 -14.28 -0.50 2.69
CA ASN A 492 -14.97 -1.76 3.01
C ASN A 492 -15.32 -1.85 4.50
N LEU A 493 -14.57 -1.11 5.34
CA LEU A 493 -14.82 -0.93 6.76
C LEU A 493 -15.72 0.30 6.98
N ARG A 494 -17.03 0.05 6.86
CA ARG A 494 -18.10 1.05 6.85
C ARG A 494 -18.48 1.54 8.25
N ASP A 495 -18.39 0.65 9.23
CA ASP A 495 -18.75 0.87 10.63
C ASP A 495 -18.05 -0.15 11.55
N LYS A 496 -18.21 0.00 12.86
CA LYS A 496 -17.65 -0.93 13.85
C LYS A 496 -18.03 -2.39 13.57
N SER A 497 -19.28 -2.65 13.20
CA SER A 497 -19.76 -4.01 12.94
C SER A 497 -19.06 -4.64 11.75
N SER A 498 -18.79 -3.87 10.70
CA SER A 498 -18.04 -4.34 9.53
C SER A 498 -16.59 -4.70 9.87
N LEU A 499 -15.91 -3.94 10.75
CA LEU A 499 -14.56 -4.26 11.24
C LEU A 499 -14.55 -5.52 12.10
N VAL A 500 -15.48 -5.63 13.04
CA VAL A 500 -15.62 -6.82 13.90
C VAL A 500 -15.88 -8.06 13.04
N ASN A 501 -16.82 -7.98 12.10
CA ASN A 501 -17.12 -9.10 11.21
C ASN A 501 -15.94 -9.47 10.32
N TYR A 502 -15.26 -8.48 9.73
CA TYR A 502 -14.07 -8.69 8.90
C TYR A 502 -13.00 -9.47 9.66
N THR A 503 -12.61 -8.98 10.83
CA THR A 503 -11.54 -9.58 11.65
C THR A 503 -11.93 -10.94 12.20
N LYS A 504 -13.18 -11.10 12.66
CA LYS A 504 -13.72 -12.37 13.14
C LYS A 504 -13.70 -13.46 12.06
N ASN A 505 -14.22 -13.14 10.88
CA ASN A 505 -14.32 -14.07 9.76
C ASN A 505 -12.94 -14.47 9.25
N MET A 506 -12.01 -13.51 9.18
CA MET A 506 -10.61 -13.78 8.88
C MET A 506 -9.97 -14.73 9.90
N GLU A 507 -10.10 -14.46 11.20
CA GLU A 507 -9.53 -15.31 12.25
C GLU A 507 -10.17 -16.70 12.28
N ASP A 508 -11.50 -16.79 12.12
CA ASP A 508 -12.23 -18.05 12.02
C ASP A 508 -11.62 -18.97 10.94
N MET A 509 -11.36 -18.43 9.75
CA MET A 509 -10.69 -19.18 8.69
C MET A 509 -9.23 -19.51 9.04
N ALA A 510 -8.49 -18.60 9.69
CA ALA A 510 -7.11 -18.86 10.10
C ALA A 510 -7.01 -20.01 11.12
N TYR A 511 -7.90 -20.03 12.13
CA TYR A 511 -8.01 -21.14 13.10
C TYR A 511 -8.36 -22.47 12.39
N ALA A 512 -9.28 -22.45 11.42
CA ALA A 512 -9.65 -23.65 10.69
C ALA A 512 -8.49 -24.20 9.85
N LEU A 513 -7.72 -23.33 9.20
CA LEU A 513 -6.52 -23.69 8.45
C LEU A 513 -5.43 -24.26 9.37
N ASP A 514 -5.20 -23.67 10.54
CA ASP A 514 -4.27 -24.19 11.54
C ASP A 514 -4.66 -25.60 11.98
N ALA A 515 -5.95 -25.80 12.26
CA ALA A 515 -6.49 -27.06 12.73
C ALA A 515 -6.37 -28.17 11.68
N LEU A 516 -6.69 -27.87 10.41
CA LEU A 516 -6.50 -28.79 9.28
C LEU A 516 -5.04 -29.25 9.18
N VAL A 517 -4.08 -28.33 9.28
CA VAL A 517 -2.65 -28.66 9.27
C VAL A 517 -2.28 -29.52 10.49
N ALA A 518 -2.73 -29.14 11.68
CA ALA A 518 -2.46 -29.89 12.91
C ALA A 518 -2.96 -31.33 12.82
N GLN A 519 -4.19 -31.54 12.35
CA GLN A 519 -4.77 -32.88 12.20
C GLN A 519 -3.96 -33.75 11.24
N LYS A 520 -3.48 -33.18 10.12
CA LYS A 520 -2.62 -33.91 9.17
C LYS A 520 -1.25 -34.25 9.76
N VAL A 521 -0.64 -33.32 10.52
CA VAL A 521 0.64 -33.55 11.18
C VAL A 521 0.51 -34.60 12.29
N LEU A 522 -0.48 -34.48 13.17
CA LEU A 522 -0.71 -35.41 14.28
C LEU A 522 -1.06 -36.84 13.82
N ALA A 523 -1.54 -36.99 12.58
CA ALA A 523 -1.77 -38.29 11.96
C ALA A 523 -0.51 -38.98 11.42
N LEU A 524 0.64 -38.28 11.35
CA LEU A 524 1.90 -38.85 10.88
C LEU A 524 2.53 -39.78 11.94
N PRO A 525 3.43 -40.70 11.53
CA PRO A 525 4.35 -41.36 12.47
C PRO A 525 5.19 -40.33 13.23
N ILE A 526 5.54 -40.64 14.47
CA ILE A 526 6.21 -39.68 15.37
C ILE A 526 7.58 -39.21 14.85
N GLU A 527 8.27 -40.07 14.08
CA GLU A 527 9.53 -39.77 13.41
C GLU A 527 9.38 -38.71 12.30
N GLU A 528 8.18 -38.55 11.76
CA GLU A 528 7.83 -37.50 10.82
C GLU A 528 7.26 -36.26 11.54
N GLN A 529 6.44 -36.45 12.58
CA GLN A 529 5.87 -35.35 13.38
C GLN A 529 6.95 -34.41 13.92
N VAL A 530 8.08 -34.95 14.38
CA VAL A 530 9.19 -34.18 14.97
C VAL A 530 9.79 -33.15 14.00
N LYS A 531 9.63 -33.34 12.68
CA LYS A 531 10.07 -32.38 11.67
C LYS A 531 9.22 -31.11 11.70
N TYR A 532 7.94 -31.22 12.07
CA TYR A 532 6.96 -30.14 12.04
C TYR A 532 6.77 -29.48 13.41
N ILE A 533 6.56 -30.28 14.45
CA ILE A 533 6.20 -29.79 15.79
C ILE A 533 7.45 -29.22 16.48
N LYS A 534 7.31 -28.02 17.04
CA LYS A 534 8.30 -27.30 17.84
C LYS A 534 7.61 -26.73 19.08
N LEU A 535 8.40 -26.39 20.10
CA LEU A 535 7.90 -25.64 21.25
C LEU A 535 8.36 -24.20 21.17
N ILE A 536 7.65 -23.32 21.86
CA ILE A 536 7.96 -21.91 21.89
C ILE A 536 8.24 -21.47 23.34
N ARG A 537 9.23 -20.60 23.53
CA ARG A 537 9.63 -20.08 24.86
C ARG A 537 8.72 -18.96 25.34
N VAL A 538 7.50 -19.32 25.69
CA VAL A 538 6.47 -18.35 26.11
C VAL A 538 5.67 -18.94 27.26
N ASN A 539 4.98 -18.08 27.98
CA ASN A 539 3.97 -18.52 28.93
C ASN A 539 2.60 -18.28 28.32
N GLY A 540 2.03 -19.32 27.69
CA GLY A 540 0.71 -19.22 27.07
C GLY A 540 -0.44 -19.08 28.07
N GLU A 541 -0.20 -19.17 29.39
CA GLU A 541 -1.24 -18.93 30.39
C GLU A 541 -1.50 -17.41 30.54
N ASN A 542 -0.44 -16.62 30.71
CA ASN A 542 -0.53 -15.17 30.91
C ASN A 542 -0.12 -14.33 29.68
N GLY A 543 0.31 -14.98 28.60
CA GLY A 543 0.57 -14.37 27.30
C GLY A 543 1.84 -13.52 27.27
N ILE A 544 2.89 -13.90 28.01
CA ILE A 544 4.18 -13.17 28.05
C ILE A 544 5.34 -13.98 27.45
N VAL A 545 6.37 -13.25 27.03
CA VAL A 545 7.72 -13.76 26.78
C VAL A 545 8.61 -13.21 27.88
N ASN A 546 9.40 -14.08 28.53
CA ASN A 546 10.31 -13.63 29.58
C ASN A 546 11.39 -12.72 28.99
N GLU A 547 11.83 -11.71 29.75
CA GLU A 547 12.86 -10.75 29.29
C GLU A 547 14.15 -11.43 28.80
N GLU A 548 14.56 -12.53 29.42
CA GLU A 548 15.77 -13.28 29.04
C GLU A 548 15.67 -13.95 27.67
N ASP A 549 14.46 -14.23 27.19
CA ASP A 549 14.22 -14.92 25.92
C ASP A 549 13.96 -13.95 24.75
N LEU A 550 13.75 -12.66 25.00
CA LEU A 550 13.44 -11.63 23.98
C LEU A 550 14.52 -11.50 22.90
N GLU A 551 15.79 -11.68 23.28
CA GLU A 551 16.96 -11.58 22.39
C GLU A 551 17.49 -12.96 21.94
N SER A 552 16.71 -14.03 22.14
CA SER A 552 17.13 -15.42 21.91
C SER A 552 16.33 -16.15 20.83
N ASP A 553 16.78 -17.36 20.45
CA ASP A 553 16.00 -18.29 19.64
C ASP A 553 14.76 -18.75 20.43
N GLN A 554 13.59 -18.23 20.05
CA GLN A 554 12.31 -18.50 20.71
C GLN A 554 11.77 -19.90 20.38
N VAL A 555 12.08 -20.40 19.18
CA VAL A 555 11.66 -21.74 18.73
C VAL A 555 12.62 -22.81 19.23
N GLN A 556 12.08 -23.83 19.91
CA GLN A 556 12.82 -25.00 20.37
C GLN A 556 12.54 -26.24 19.51
N ASP A 557 13.59 -26.75 18.88
CA ASP A 557 13.57 -28.06 18.20
C ASP A 557 13.36 -29.21 19.21
N LEU A 558 12.69 -30.27 18.75
CA LEU A 558 12.40 -31.47 19.54
C LEU A 558 13.19 -32.67 18.99
N THR A 559 13.57 -33.57 19.89
CA THR A 559 13.96 -34.94 19.51
C THR A 559 12.72 -35.84 19.52
N VAL A 560 12.77 -36.97 18.81
CA VAL A 560 11.69 -37.97 18.83
C VAL A 560 11.39 -38.40 20.27
N GLU A 561 12.42 -38.71 21.07
CA GLU A 561 12.27 -39.09 22.49
C GLU A 561 11.61 -38.00 23.33
N LYS A 562 11.87 -36.71 23.04
CA LYS A 562 11.24 -35.60 23.77
C LYS A 562 9.77 -35.47 23.35
N LEU A 563 9.46 -35.56 22.06
CA LEU A 563 8.09 -35.51 21.57
C LEU A 563 7.24 -36.68 22.10
N GLU A 564 7.80 -37.89 22.15
CA GLU A 564 7.16 -39.06 22.77
C GLU A 564 6.77 -38.81 24.23
N LYS A 565 7.66 -38.18 25.00
CA LYS A 565 7.42 -37.86 26.42
C LYS A 565 6.35 -36.79 26.61
N LEU A 566 6.23 -35.83 25.69
CA LEU A 566 5.19 -34.80 25.74
C LEU A 566 3.80 -35.36 25.45
N ASN A 567 3.71 -36.52 24.76
CA ASN A 567 2.44 -37.22 24.48
C ASN A 567 1.40 -36.34 23.78
N ILE A 568 1.83 -35.50 22.83
CA ILE A 568 0.96 -34.61 22.06
C ILE A 568 0.13 -35.43 21.07
N LYS A 569 -1.19 -35.50 21.25
CA LYS A 569 -2.12 -36.31 20.44
C LYS A 569 -3.31 -35.53 19.88
N SER A 570 -3.52 -34.31 20.34
CA SER A 570 -4.64 -33.46 19.98
C SER A 570 -4.20 -32.00 19.81
N ILE A 571 -5.09 -31.18 19.25
CA ILE A 571 -4.89 -29.72 19.20
C ILE A 571 -4.83 -29.15 20.63
N GLU A 572 -5.62 -29.69 21.56
CA GLU A 572 -5.57 -29.28 22.96
C GLU A 572 -4.19 -29.54 23.58
N ASP A 573 -3.56 -30.68 23.29
CA ASP A 573 -2.20 -30.97 23.75
C ASP A 573 -1.17 -30.02 23.12
N LEU A 574 -1.36 -29.58 21.86
CA LEU A 574 -0.49 -28.57 21.24
C LEU A 574 -0.59 -27.23 21.99
N ILE A 575 -1.82 -26.84 22.36
CA ILE A 575 -2.08 -25.62 23.15
C ILE A 575 -1.47 -25.74 24.55
N ASP A 576 -1.62 -26.88 25.22
CA ASP A 576 -1.11 -27.09 26.58
C ASP A 576 0.41 -27.07 26.69
N HIS A 577 1.11 -27.30 25.58
CA HIS A 577 2.57 -27.28 25.50
C HIS A 577 3.13 -26.04 24.78
N ASP A 578 2.29 -25.04 24.49
CA ASP A 578 2.69 -23.82 23.77
C ASP A 578 3.43 -24.15 22.45
N ALA A 579 2.86 -25.10 21.70
CA ALA A 579 3.47 -25.66 20.51
C ALA A 579 3.24 -24.79 19.27
N ILE A 580 4.11 -24.97 18.28
CA ILE A 580 3.99 -24.42 16.93
C ILE A 580 4.29 -25.49 15.90
N ILE A 581 3.59 -25.45 14.78
CA ILE A 581 3.83 -26.31 13.62
C ILE A 581 4.45 -25.45 12.50
N MET A 582 5.62 -25.89 12.02
CA MET A 582 6.42 -25.23 10.99
C MET A 582 6.67 -26.19 9.81
N GLU A 583 6.90 -25.65 8.61
CA GLU A 583 7.31 -26.44 7.45
C GLU A 583 8.69 -27.09 7.70
N PRO A 584 8.92 -28.33 7.20
CA PRO A 584 10.19 -28.99 7.36
C PRO A 584 11.33 -28.19 6.70
N GLY A 585 12.37 -27.89 7.48
CA GLY A 585 13.53 -27.13 7.02
C GLY A 585 13.40 -25.61 7.19
N ASP A 586 12.29 -25.10 7.75
CA ASP A 586 12.21 -23.71 8.16
C ASP A 586 13.20 -23.43 9.31
N THR A 587 14.15 -22.54 9.04
CA THR A 587 15.22 -22.15 9.96
C THR A 587 14.92 -20.84 10.70
N LYS A 588 13.74 -20.22 10.49
CA LYS A 588 13.36 -19.02 11.27
C LYS A 588 13.18 -19.43 12.73
N ARG A 589 13.90 -18.75 13.63
CA ARG A 589 13.88 -19.03 15.09
C ARG A 589 13.38 -17.86 15.92
N ASN A 590 13.48 -16.64 15.40
CA ASN A 590 12.80 -15.47 15.94
C ASN A 590 11.49 -15.27 15.15
N ILE A 591 10.37 -15.58 15.79
CA ILE A 591 9.05 -15.58 15.16
C ILE A 591 8.11 -14.54 15.77
N MET A 592 8.48 -13.92 16.90
CA MET A 592 7.71 -12.82 17.49
C MET A 592 7.87 -11.55 16.62
N GLY A 593 6.77 -10.90 16.26
CA GLY A 593 6.77 -9.74 15.35
C GLY A 593 6.92 -10.06 13.86
N HIS A 594 7.39 -11.26 13.50
CA HIS A 594 7.67 -11.67 12.11
C HIS A 594 6.87 -12.89 11.60
N SER A 595 6.14 -13.60 12.48
CA SER A 595 5.29 -14.72 12.08
C SER A 595 3.89 -14.25 11.71
N THR A 596 3.39 -14.86 10.65
CA THR A 596 2.05 -14.61 10.11
C THR A 596 1.24 -15.88 10.32
N THR A 597 -0.06 -15.76 10.58
CA THR A 597 -0.97 -16.92 10.59
C THR A 597 -0.95 -17.70 9.27
N MET A 598 -0.45 -17.13 8.17
CA MET A 598 -0.32 -17.83 6.88
C MET A 598 0.99 -18.62 6.76
N THR A 599 2.02 -18.25 7.52
CA THR A 599 3.37 -18.86 7.48
C THR A 599 3.66 -19.78 8.64
N HIS A 600 2.90 -19.82 9.73
CA HIS A 600 3.06 -20.84 10.77
C HIS A 600 1.69 -21.23 11.32
N SER A 601 1.56 -22.44 11.88
CA SER A 601 0.34 -22.81 12.63
C SER A 601 0.62 -22.72 14.12
N ILE A 602 -0.01 -21.74 14.77
CA ILE A 602 0.34 -21.24 16.11
C ILE A 602 -0.76 -21.61 17.10
N PHE A 603 -0.39 -22.27 18.20
CA PHE A 603 -1.33 -22.75 19.23
C PHE A 603 -1.20 -21.98 20.56
N PHE A 604 -0.74 -20.74 20.50
CA PHE A 604 -0.64 -19.80 21.64
C PHE A 604 -0.99 -18.36 21.24
N LEU A 605 -1.25 -17.49 22.21
CA LEU A 605 -1.46 -16.05 22.03
C LEU A 605 -0.57 -15.27 23.01
N ILE A 606 0.00 -14.16 22.55
CA ILE A 606 0.95 -13.36 23.32
C ILE A 606 0.71 -11.89 23.05
N ASN A 607 0.60 -11.11 24.12
CA ASN A 607 0.65 -9.66 24.08
C ASN A 607 1.61 -9.13 25.16
N GLY A 608 1.29 -9.37 26.44
CA GLY A 608 1.93 -8.90 27.68
C GLY A 608 3.30 -8.21 27.59
N LYS A 609 3.28 -6.99 27.06
CA LYS A 609 4.37 -6.29 26.34
C LYS A 609 5.57 -5.87 27.21
N PRO A 610 6.81 -5.92 26.68
CA PRO A 610 7.44 -4.70 26.16
C PRO A 610 8.22 -4.87 24.82
N SER A 611 7.70 -5.72 23.93
CA SER A 611 8.11 -6.01 22.53
C SER A 611 9.06 -7.21 22.36
N PRO A 612 8.73 -8.22 21.50
CA PRO A 612 7.67 -8.25 20.49
C PRO A 612 6.41 -9.05 20.88
N HIS A 613 5.23 -8.59 20.45
CA HIS A 613 3.92 -9.24 20.62
C HIS A 613 3.49 -9.99 19.34
N HIS A 614 2.51 -10.92 19.45
CA HIS A 614 2.00 -11.66 18.29
C HIS A 614 0.75 -10.96 17.71
N ARG A 615 0.79 -10.54 16.43
CA ARG A 615 -0.30 -9.77 15.78
C ARG A 615 -1.69 -10.43 15.84
N ARG A 616 -1.77 -11.76 15.93
CA ARG A 616 -3.05 -12.48 16.07
C ARG A 616 -3.85 -12.06 17.31
N ILE A 617 -3.19 -11.68 18.42
CA ILE A 617 -3.93 -11.19 19.58
C ILE A 617 -4.68 -9.90 19.26
N ILE A 618 -4.12 -9.03 18.42
CA ILE A 618 -4.76 -7.76 18.11
C ILE A 618 -6.01 -8.02 17.26
N ASN A 619 -5.93 -8.88 16.25
CA ASN A 619 -7.12 -9.32 15.50
C ASN A 619 -8.16 -9.97 16.41
N THR A 620 -7.71 -10.77 17.38
CA THR A 620 -8.59 -11.44 18.35
C THR A 620 -9.34 -10.42 19.22
N LEU A 621 -8.70 -9.32 19.63
CA LEU A 621 -9.35 -8.23 20.36
C LEU A 621 -10.36 -7.48 19.47
N LEU A 622 -10.01 -7.21 18.22
CA LEU A 622 -10.92 -6.50 17.30
C LEU A 622 -12.13 -7.35 16.89
N ALA A 623 -11.94 -8.67 16.76
CA ALA A 623 -13.03 -9.61 16.51
C ALA A 623 -14.02 -9.70 17.68
N GLU A 624 -13.61 -9.29 18.89
CA GLU A 624 -14.47 -9.26 20.07
C GLU A 624 -15.33 -7.98 20.10
N ASN A 625 -14.72 -6.80 20.06
CA ASN A 625 -15.47 -5.53 20.16
C ASN A 625 -14.77 -4.36 19.45
N GLY A 626 -14.06 -4.63 18.36
CA GLY A 626 -13.40 -3.61 17.56
C GLY A 626 -12.35 -2.83 18.35
N TRP A 627 -12.14 -1.58 17.96
CA TRP A 627 -11.14 -0.70 18.56
C TRP A 627 -11.32 -0.47 20.06
N GLU A 628 -12.56 -0.55 20.54
CA GLU A 628 -12.89 -0.39 21.95
C GLU A 628 -12.32 -1.52 22.81
N ALA A 629 -12.34 -2.77 22.32
CA ALA A 629 -11.65 -3.88 22.99
C ALA A 629 -10.13 -3.64 23.01
N PHE A 630 -9.56 -3.19 21.90
CA PHE A 630 -8.12 -2.90 21.83
C PHE A 630 -7.70 -1.79 22.81
N LYS A 631 -8.46 -0.69 22.87
CA LYS A 631 -8.22 0.38 23.86
C LYS A 631 -8.43 -0.10 25.29
N THR A 632 -9.49 -0.86 25.55
CA THR A 632 -9.80 -1.38 26.89
C THR A 632 -8.67 -2.25 27.40
N PHE A 633 -8.15 -3.15 26.55
CA PHE A 633 -6.99 -3.98 26.86
C PHE A 633 -5.79 -3.11 27.29
N ASN A 634 -5.38 -2.18 26.41
CA ASN A 634 -4.20 -1.35 26.61
C ASN A 634 -4.31 -0.41 27.82
N THR A 635 -5.48 0.19 28.04
CA THR A 635 -5.72 1.07 29.19
C THR A 635 -5.64 0.29 30.49
N THR A 636 -6.31 -0.86 30.55
CA THR A 636 -6.30 -1.73 31.73
C THR A 636 -4.90 -2.24 32.03
N TYR A 637 -4.14 -2.62 31.00
CA TYR A 637 -2.75 -3.07 31.14
C TYR A 637 -1.90 -2.03 31.88
N GLU A 638 -1.91 -0.78 31.43
CA GLU A 638 -1.12 0.30 32.04
C GLU A 638 -1.60 0.67 33.46
N GLU A 639 -2.92 0.67 33.69
CA GLU A 639 -3.50 0.92 35.02
C GLU A 639 -3.06 -0.13 36.04
N VAL A 640 -3.18 -1.41 35.69
CA VAL A 640 -2.82 -2.54 36.58
C VAL A 640 -1.31 -2.60 36.80
N LYS A 641 -0.50 -2.33 35.76
CA LYS A 641 0.95 -2.24 35.89
C LYS A 641 1.37 -1.14 36.88
N LYS A 642 0.67 0.00 36.86
CA LYS A 642 0.89 1.09 37.80
C LYS A 642 0.44 0.74 39.22
N GLU A 643 -0.70 0.08 39.37
CA GLU A 643 -1.25 -0.34 40.67
C GLU A 643 -0.30 -1.33 41.38
N HIS A 644 0.20 -2.33 40.67
CA HIS A 644 1.04 -3.39 41.22
C HIS A 644 2.56 -3.10 41.16
N GLY A 645 2.97 -1.95 40.61
CA GLY A 645 4.39 -1.59 40.49
C GLY A 645 5.13 -1.49 41.82
N SER A 646 4.43 -1.35 42.95
CA SER A 646 5.00 -1.32 44.30
C SER A 646 5.00 -2.65 45.03
N ASP A 647 4.47 -3.72 44.43
CA ASP A 647 4.20 -4.99 45.12
C ASP A 647 5.43 -5.91 45.22
N GLY A 648 6.59 -5.46 44.72
CA GLY A 648 7.84 -6.22 44.73
C GLY A 648 7.91 -7.34 43.68
N LEU A 649 6.99 -7.35 42.72
CA LEU A 649 7.02 -8.22 41.55
C LEU A 649 8.21 -7.88 40.64
N ASN A 650 8.80 -8.88 40.01
CA ASN A 650 9.73 -8.63 38.90
C ASN A 650 8.96 -8.19 37.63
N ASN A 651 9.68 -7.73 36.60
CA ASN A 651 9.05 -7.20 35.39
C ASN A 651 8.16 -8.23 34.67
N ASP A 652 8.60 -9.48 34.54
CA ASP A 652 7.84 -10.54 33.88
C ASP A 652 6.55 -10.86 34.64
N GLU A 653 6.63 -10.97 35.97
CA GLU A 653 5.47 -11.17 36.85
C GLU A 653 4.47 -10.02 36.73
N LEU A 654 4.97 -8.77 36.75
CA LEU A 654 4.15 -7.57 36.63
C LEU A 654 3.45 -7.49 35.27
N ASN A 655 4.19 -7.74 34.18
CA ASN A 655 3.64 -7.77 32.82
C ASN A 655 2.60 -8.90 32.67
N GLY A 656 2.83 -10.07 33.28
CA GLY A 656 1.89 -11.18 33.28
C GLY A 656 0.59 -10.89 34.02
N VAL A 657 0.66 -10.24 35.20
CA VAL A 657 -0.51 -9.80 35.97
C VAL A 657 -1.32 -8.77 35.18
N ALA A 658 -0.65 -7.75 34.62
CA ALA A 658 -1.29 -6.71 33.83
C ALA A 658 -1.94 -7.27 32.55
N SER A 659 -1.24 -8.17 31.85
CA SER A 659 -1.71 -8.84 30.63
C SER A 659 -2.99 -9.65 30.86
N LEU A 660 -3.01 -10.47 31.92
CA LEU A 660 -4.20 -11.25 32.30
C LEU A 660 -5.37 -10.35 32.70
N ALA A 661 -5.12 -9.33 33.53
CA ALA A 661 -6.17 -8.41 33.94
C ALA A 661 -6.80 -7.68 32.74
N ALA A 662 -5.98 -7.24 31.80
CA ALA A 662 -6.43 -6.63 30.55
C ALA A 662 -7.27 -7.59 29.70
N LEU A 663 -6.83 -8.83 29.52
CA LEU A 663 -7.59 -9.84 28.77
C LEU A 663 -8.95 -10.11 29.41
N ARG A 664 -8.98 -10.35 30.71
CA ARG A 664 -10.20 -10.62 31.49
C ARG A 664 -11.18 -9.46 31.43
N LYS A 665 -10.67 -8.23 31.44
CA LYS A 665 -11.48 -7.02 31.34
C LYS A 665 -12.18 -6.89 29.99
N VAL A 666 -11.51 -7.25 28.90
CA VAL A 666 -12.10 -7.22 27.55
C VAL A 666 -13.23 -8.24 27.41
N TYR A 667 -13.03 -9.45 27.91
CA TYR A 667 -13.97 -10.56 27.77
C TYR A 667 -15.02 -10.68 28.88
N ASP A 668 -14.94 -9.80 29.90
CA ASP A 668 -15.79 -9.84 31.10
C ASP A 668 -15.79 -11.23 31.79
N ASP A 669 -14.60 -11.83 31.91
CA ASP A 669 -14.40 -13.15 32.52
C ASP A 669 -13.15 -13.16 33.42
N ASP A 670 -13.36 -13.13 34.73
CA ASP A 670 -12.30 -13.08 35.75
C ASP A 670 -11.38 -14.32 35.78
N ASN A 671 -11.81 -15.44 35.19
CA ASN A 671 -11.02 -16.68 35.17
C ASN A 671 -10.32 -16.92 33.84
N LEU A 672 -10.55 -16.07 32.83
CA LEU A 672 -9.98 -16.25 31.50
C LEU A 672 -8.45 -16.17 31.54
N THR A 673 -7.83 -17.04 30.76
CA THR A 673 -6.38 -17.06 30.48
C THR A 673 -6.17 -17.17 28.98
N TYR A 674 -4.97 -16.82 28.50
CA TYR A 674 -4.66 -16.86 27.06
C TYR A 674 -4.81 -18.27 26.49
N ARG A 675 -4.33 -19.27 27.24
CA ARG A 675 -4.51 -20.70 26.95
C ARG A 675 -5.97 -21.10 26.94
N GLY A 676 -6.73 -20.68 27.95
CA GLY A 676 -8.17 -20.92 28.03
C GLY A 676 -8.93 -20.36 26.83
N LEU A 677 -8.60 -19.14 26.41
CA LEU A 677 -9.15 -18.51 25.21
C LEU A 677 -8.82 -19.32 23.95
N MET A 678 -7.56 -19.74 23.78
CA MET A 678 -7.15 -20.56 22.64
C MET A 678 -7.91 -21.88 22.57
N LYS A 679 -8.05 -22.59 23.69
CA LYS A 679 -8.83 -23.84 23.75
C LYS A 679 -10.28 -23.60 23.33
N LYS A 680 -10.92 -22.56 23.88
CA LYS A 680 -12.30 -22.17 23.53
C LYS A 680 -12.43 -21.90 22.02
N ARG A 681 -11.53 -21.11 21.45
CA ARG A 681 -11.58 -20.73 20.02
C ARG A 681 -11.38 -21.92 19.08
N TYR A 682 -10.41 -22.80 19.35
CA TYR A 682 -10.25 -24.01 18.53
C TYR A 682 -11.42 -24.97 18.68
N GLN A 683 -11.99 -25.11 19.88
CA GLN A 683 -13.19 -25.92 20.08
C GLN A 683 -14.38 -25.40 19.28
N GLU A 684 -14.67 -24.10 19.36
CA GLU A 684 -15.75 -23.44 18.61
C GLU A 684 -15.58 -23.59 17.09
N VAL A 685 -14.36 -23.36 16.59
CA VAL A 685 -14.06 -23.45 15.16
C VAL A 685 -14.16 -24.89 14.68
N MET A 686 -13.62 -25.85 15.41
CA MET A 686 -13.68 -27.26 15.02
C MET A 686 -15.11 -27.79 15.03
N GLU A 687 -15.92 -27.42 16.02
CA GLU A 687 -17.34 -27.77 16.04
C GLU A 687 -18.03 -27.27 14.77
N LYS A 688 -17.87 -25.98 14.42
CA LYS A 688 -18.48 -25.41 13.21
C LYS A 688 -17.97 -26.05 11.93
N VAL A 689 -16.67 -26.28 11.81
CA VAL A 689 -16.07 -26.92 10.63
C VAL A 689 -16.66 -28.32 10.43
N GLU A 690 -16.79 -29.10 11.51
CA GLU A 690 -17.34 -30.46 11.46
C GLU A 690 -18.85 -30.48 11.17
N THR A 691 -19.62 -29.53 11.71
CA THR A 691 -21.09 -29.53 11.57
C THR A 691 -21.60 -28.76 10.36
N GLU A 692 -20.94 -27.67 9.97
CA GLU A 692 -21.41 -26.72 8.96
C GLU A 692 -20.53 -26.72 7.69
N GLY A 693 -19.32 -27.25 7.76
CA GLY A 693 -18.33 -27.15 6.68
C GLY A 693 -17.86 -25.71 6.46
N PHE A 694 -17.40 -25.44 5.25
CA PHE A 694 -16.87 -24.14 4.83
C PHE A 694 -17.84 -23.45 3.86
N LEU A 695 -17.60 -22.17 3.62
CA LEU A 695 -18.44 -21.31 2.77
C LEU A 695 -18.79 -21.94 1.40
N ASP A 696 -17.89 -22.71 0.80
CA ASP A 696 -18.06 -23.26 -0.56
C ASP A 696 -17.85 -24.78 -0.68
N ARG A 697 -17.61 -25.50 0.43
CA ARG A 697 -17.26 -26.94 0.43
C ARG A 697 -17.44 -27.61 1.78
N SER A 698 -17.51 -28.94 1.79
CA SER A 698 -17.49 -29.72 3.02
C SER A 698 -16.09 -29.76 3.66
N TYR A 699 -16.02 -30.13 4.94
CA TYR A 699 -14.75 -30.36 5.63
C TYR A 699 -13.93 -31.48 4.97
N ASP A 700 -14.57 -32.60 4.60
CA ASP A 700 -13.89 -33.74 3.98
C ASP A 700 -13.26 -33.34 2.63
N ASP A 701 -14.00 -32.60 1.81
CA ASP A 701 -13.48 -32.07 0.54
C ASP A 701 -12.27 -31.19 0.78
N PHE A 702 -12.35 -30.27 1.74
CA PHE A 702 -11.24 -29.35 2.01
C PHE A 702 -10.01 -30.06 2.60
N SER A 703 -10.25 -30.98 3.53
CA SER A 703 -9.21 -31.82 4.12
C SER A 703 -8.50 -32.69 3.08
N SER A 704 -9.19 -33.07 1.99
CA SER A 704 -8.58 -33.83 0.89
C SER A 704 -7.59 -33.01 0.04
N ASP A 705 -7.77 -31.69 -0.04
CA ASP A 705 -6.90 -30.79 -0.80
C ASP A 705 -5.49 -30.69 -0.17
N LEU A 706 -5.38 -30.85 1.15
CA LEU A 706 -4.13 -30.97 1.92
C LEU A 706 -3.79 -32.46 2.14
N ASN A 707 -2.98 -33.00 1.23
CA ASN A 707 -2.58 -34.41 1.26
C ASN A 707 -1.14 -34.57 1.75
N SER A 708 -0.74 -35.79 2.11
CA SER A 708 0.60 -36.06 2.66
C SER A 708 1.74 -35.62 1.74
N SER A 709 1.53 -35.64 0.42
CA SER A 709 2.55 -35.25 -0.57
C SER A 709 2.79 -33.75 -0.65
N ASN A 710 1.86 -32.92 -0.14
CA ASN A 710 1.96 -31.46 -0.18
C ASN A 710 1.96 -30.80 1.21
N LEU A 711 1.81 -31.59 2.29
CA LEU A 711 1.87 -31.12 3.67
C LEU A 711 3.19 -30.40 4.00
N SER A 712 4.30 -30.78 3.38
CA SER A 712 5.59 -30.10 3.58
C SER A 712 5.67 -28.70 2.96
N ASN A 713 4.60 -28.21 2.30
CA ASN A 713 4.49 -26.88 1.69
C ASN A 713 3.15 -26.22 2.08
N PHE A 714 2.74 -26.37 3.35
CA PHE A 714 1.45 -25.91 3.84
C PHE A 714 1.33 -24.38 3.98
N TYR A 715 2.42 -23.61 4.07
CA TYR A 715 2.39 -22.15 4.08
C TYR A 715 1.73 -21.62 2.80
N SER A 716 2.17 -22.15 1.66
CA SER A 716 1.58 -21.84 0.34
C SER A 716 0.12 -22.29 0.25
N PHE A 717 -0.24 -23.40 0.92
CA PHE A 717 -1.62 -23.85 1.01
C PHE A 717 -2.48 -22.85 1.79
N LYS A 718 -2.06 -22.44 3.00
CA LYS A 718 -2.82 -21.51 3.86
C LYS A 718 -3.03 -20.17 3.18
N LEU A 719 -1.97 -19.58 2.63
CA LEU A 719 -2.04 -18.31 1.89
C LEU A 719 -3.04 -18.38 0.73
N ARG A 720 -2.98 -19.45 -0.07
CA ARG A 720 -3.90 -19.64 -1.20
C ARG A 720 -5.35 -19.71 -0.74
N GLU A 721 -5.63 -20.54 0.26
CA GLU A 721 -6.99 -20.77 0.71
C GLU A 721 -7.58 -19.56 1.43
N MET A 722 -6.78 -18.81 2.18
CA MET A 722 -7.21 -17.54 2.77
C MET A 722 -7.45 -16.47 1.69
N THR A 723 -6.58 -16.35 0.68
CA THR A 723 -6.79 -15.43 -0.47
C THR A 723 -8.09 -15.79 -1.22
N ARG A 724 -8.30 -17.09 -1.46
CA ARG A 724 -9.51 -17.60 -2.10
C ARG A 724 -10.75 -17.26 -1.27
N TYR A 725 -10.70 -17.52 0.04
CA TYR A 725 -11.79 -17.18 0.94
C TYR A 725 -12.05 -15.67 0.96
N MET A 726 -11.02 -14.83 1.00
CA MET A 726 -11.14 -13.37 0.92
C MET A 726 -11.92 -12.94 -0.33
N ASN A 727 -11.59 -13.51 -1.49
CA ASN A 727 -12.29 -13.18 -2.73
C ASN A 727 -13.74 -13.71 -2.75
N LEU A 728 -13.97 -14.96 -2.34
CA LEU A 728 -15.29 -15.59 -2.31
C LEU A 728 -16.26 -14.90 -1.35
N SER A 729 -15.76 -14.50 -0.17
CA SER A 729 -16.53 -13.88 0.90
C SER A 729 -16.72 -12.37 0.72
N GLN A 730 -16.25 -11.79 -0.39
CA GLN A 730 -16.24 -10.35 -0.64
C GLN A 730 -15.52 -9.60 0.50
N GLU A 731 -14.24 -9.91 0.68
CA GLU A 731 -13.34 -9.37 1.71
C GLU A 731 -13.80 -9.69 3.13
N PHE A 732 -13.97 -10.98 3.43
CA PHE A 732 -14.34 -11.49 4.76
C PHE A 732 -15.68 -10.94 5.29
N SER A 733 -16.55 -10.46 4.41
CA SER A 733 -17.88 -9.98 4.81
C SER A 733 -18.85 -11.13 5.16
N ARG A 734 -18.56 -12.34 4.68
CA ARG A 734 -19.32 -13.57 4.94
C ARG A 734 -18.55 -14.50 5.88
N SER A 735 -19.27 -15.29 6.68
CA SER A 735 -18.64 -16.28 7.56
C SER A 735 -17.77 -17.27 6.78
N ALA A 736 -16.73 -17.79 7.44
CA ALA A 736 -15.89 -18.85 6.90
C ALA A 736 -16.63 -20.19 6.85
N PHE A 737 -17.65 -20.34 7.69
CA PHE A 737 -18.41 -21.57 7.90
C PHE A 737 -19.84 -21.44 7.37
N GLY A 738 -20.43 -22.60 7.08
CA GLY A 738 -21.77 -22.68 6.54
C GLY A 738 -21.78 -22.52 5.03
N LEU A 739 -22.17 -23.59 4.34
CA LEU A 739 -22.28 -23.61 2.89
C LEU A 739 -23.24 -22.52 2.39
N ASP A 740 -22.74 -21.66 1.50
CA ASP A 740 -23.56 -20.67 0.80
C ASP A 740 -23.75 -21.09 -0.66
N GLU A 741 -24.87 -21.77 -0.92
CA GLU A 741 -25.21 -22.28 -2.26
C GLU A 741 -25.29 -21.16 -3.32
N SER A 742 -25.49 -19.90 -2.92
CA SER A 742 -25.52 -18.77 -3.86
C SER A 742 -24.16 -18.46 -4.49
N LEU A 743 -23.07 -18.96 -3.90
CA LEU A 743 -21.71 -18.81 -4.39
C LEU A 743 -21.25 -19.96 -5.29
N ILE A 744 -22.10 -20.99 -5.44
CA ILE A 744 -21.83 -22.18 -6.23
C ILE A 744 -22.65 -22.14 -7.52
N SER A 745 -21.97 -21.90 -8.64
CA SER A 745 -22.59 -21.89 -9.96
C SER A 745 -22.58 -23.29 -10.57
N ASN A 746 -23.76 -23.82 -10.88
CA ASN A 746 -23.89 -25.02 -11.69
C ASN A 746 -24.11 -24.62 -13.14
N VAL A 747 -23.15 -24.93 -14.01
CA VAL A 747 -23.18 -24.50 -15.42
C VAL A 747 -23.34 -25.70 -16.35
N SER A 748 -24.07 -25.47 -17.44
CA SER A 748 -24.47 -26.49 -18.40
C SER A 748 -24.15 -26.10 -19.85
N THR A 749 -23.61 -24.90 -20.06
CA THR A 749 -23.20 -24.39 -21.37
C THR A 749 -21.91 -23.57 -21.26
N TYR A 750 -21.22 -23.39 -22.39
CA TYR A 750 -20.04 -22.53 -22.44
C TYR A 750 -20.36 -21.06 -22.17
N THR A 751 -21.55 -20.59 -22.59
CA THR A 751 -22.00 -19.22 -22.34
C THR A 751 -22.20 -18.97 -20.84
N GLU A 752 -22.85 -19.89 -20.12
CA GLU A 752 -23.02 -19.79 -18.66
C GLU A 752 -21.67 -19.83 -17.93
N LEU A 753 -20.76 -20.70 -18.35
CA LEU A 753 -19.41 -20.78 -17.78
C LEU A 753 -18.65 -19.46 -17.98
N TYR A 754 -18.66 -18.91 -19.19
CA TYR A 754 -18.00 -17.64 -19.52
C TYR A 754 -18.57 -16.47 -18.70
N GLU A 755 -19.89 -16.33 -18.66
CA GLU A 755 -20.56 -15.24 -17.90
C GLU A 755 -20.30 -15.36 -16.41
N THR A 756 -20.34 -16.58 -15.85
CA THR A 756 -20.02 -16.81 -14.44
C THR A 756 -18.61 -16.34 -14.08
N VAL A 757 -17.61 -16.67 -14.90
CA VAL A 757 -16.22 -16.27 -14.65
C VAL A 757 -16.02 -14.77 -14.87
N LYS A 758 -16.70 -14.19 -15.87
CA LYS A 758 -16.66 -12.75 -16.13
C LYS A 758 -17.23 -11.94 -14.96
N ASP A 759 -18.35 -12.40 -14.40
CA ASP A 759 -19.03 -11.71 -13.30
C ASP A 759 -18.32 -11.93 -11.96
N ASN A 760 -17.80 -13.14 -11.75
CA ASN A 760 -17.02 -13.49 -10.56
C ASN A 760 -15.83 -14.42 -10.92
N PRO A 761 -14.64 -13.85 -11.15
CA PRO A 761 -13.43 -14.62 -11.45
C PRO A 761 -13.04 -15.64 -10.39
N SER A 762 -13.54 -15.52 -9.16
CA SER A 762 -13.24 -16.41 -8.04
C SER A 762 -14.34 -17.43 -7.76
N ALA A 763 -15.37 -17.52 -8.62
CA ALA A 763 -16.52 -18.39 -8.40
C ALA A 763 -16.15 -19.87 -8.21
N THR A 764 -16.95 -20.57 -7.42
CA THR A 764 -16.96 -22.04 -7.38
C THR A 764 -17.97 -22.54 -8.39
N ILE A 765 -17.50 -23.32 -9.37
CA ILE A 765 -18.26 -23.73 -10.54
C ILE A 765 -18.25 -25.25 -10.63
N ASN A 766 -19.44 -25.83 -10.77
CA ASN A 766 -19.63 -27.24 -11.08
C ASN A 766 -20.23 -27.39 -12.47
N LEU A 767 -19.72 -28.31 -13.28
CA LEU A 767 -20.41 -28.69 -14.50
C LEU A 767 -21.56 -29.66 -14.18
N SER A 768 -22.72 -29.44 -14.81
CA SER A 768 -23.90 -30.28 -14.59
C SER A 768 -24.16 -31.29 -15.71
N LYS A 769 -23.46 -31.16 -16.84
CA LYS A 769 -23.53 -32.06 -18.00
C LYS A 769 -22.35 -31.78 -18.95
N ASP A 770 -22.17 -32.65 -19.93
CA ASP A 770 -21.28 -32.41 -21.06
C ASP A 770 -21.86 -31.32 -21.98
N PHE A 771 -21.01 -30.45 -22.54
CA PHE A 771 -21.41 -29.45 -23.52
C PHE A 771 -20.30 -29.09 -24.52
N LYS A 772 -20.70 -28.38 -25.58
CA LYS A 772 -19.78 -27.86 -26.59
C LYS A 772 -19.43 -26.40 -26.32
N VAL A 773 -18.28 -25.97 -26.82
CA VAL A 773 -17.92 -24.55 -26.91
C VAL A 773 -18.71 -23.94 -28.05
N ASP A 774 -19.95 -23.54 -27.75
CA ASP A 774 -20.88 -22.87 -28.66
C ASP A 774 -21.57 -21.68 -27.98
N GLY A 775 -22.42 -20.97 -28.74
CA GLY A 775 -23.11 -19.78 -28.25
C GLY A 775 -22.33 -18.48 -28.42
N THR A 776 -22.73 -17.45 -27.68
CA THR A 776 -22.32 -16.05 -27.89
C THR A 776 -20.81 -15.85 -27.73
N TYR A 777 -20.19 -16.59 -26.82
CA TYR A 777 -18.77 -16.43 -26.49
C TYR A 777 -17.88 -17.50 -27.12
N ALA A 778 -18.39 -18.34 -28.02
CA ALA A 778 -17.67 -19.51 -28.57
C ALA A 778 -16.32 -19.20 -29.24
N SER A 779 -16.08 -17.95 -29.66
CA SER A 779 -14.80 -17.48 -30.23
C SER A 779 -13.87 -16.80 -29.23
N GLN A 780 -14.25 -16.73 -27.95
CA GLN A 780 -13.53 -16.04 -26.89
C GLN A 780 -12.96 -17.05 -25.90
N GLU A 781 -11.78 -16.76 -25.37
CA GLU A 781 -11.21 -17.47 -24.23
C GLU A 781 -11.89 -16.96 -22.95
N ILE A 782 -12.17 -17.86 -22.00
CA ILE A 782 -12.65 -17.42 -20.69
C ILE A 782 -11.53 -16.55 -20.07
N PRO A 783 -11.84 -15.34 -19.55
CA PRO A 783 -10.83 -14.45 -18.98
C PRO A 783 -10.16 -15.07 -17.74
N GLU A 784 -9.25 -14.31 -17.12
CA GLU A 784 -8.52 -14.78 -15.94
C GLU A 784 -9.45 -15.38 -14.87
N PHE A 785 -9.21 -16.65 -14.53
CA PHE A 785 -9.96 -17.38 -13.51
C PHE A 785 -9.08 -17.62 -12.28
N ARG A 786 -9.65 -17.38 -11.10
CA ARG A 786 -9.03 -17.55 -9.76
C ARG A 786 -9.83 -18.49 -8.85
N GLY A 787 -10.97 -18.99 -9.34
CA GLY A 787 -11.91 -19.80 -8.57
C GLY A 787 -11.64 -21.30 -8.61
N THR A 788 -12.69 -22.09 -8.41
CA THR A 788 -12.65 -23.54 -8.58
C THR A 788 -13.60 -23.98 -9.67
N LEU A 789 -13.11 -24.72 -10.65
CA LEU A 789 -13.92 -25.42 -11.65
C LEU A 789 -13.84 -26.92 -11.39
N ASN A 790 -14.95 -27.53 -11.04
CA ASN A 790 -15.10 -28.96 -10.93
C ASN A 790 -15.92 -29.49 -12.10
N GLY A 791 -15.26 -30.21 -13.01
CA GLY A 791 -15.89 -30.84 -14.15
C GLY A 791 -16.87 -31.96 -13.76
N GLN A 792 -16.79 -32.51 -12.55
CA GLN A 792 -17.64 -33.62 -12.10
C GLN A 792 -17.61 -34.85 -13.05
N GLY A 793 -16.52 -35.00 -13.81
CA GLY A 793 -16.35 -36.03 -14.84
C GLY A 793 -16.94 -35.66 -16.21
N HIS A 794 -17.52 -34.47 -16.36
CA HIS A 794 -18.11 -34.01 -17.61
C HIS A 794 -17.08 -33.53 -18.63
N THR A 795 -17.52 -33.52 -19.89
CA THR A 795 -16.72 -33.14 -21.05
C THR A 795 -17.11 -31.76 -21.60
N ILE A 796 -16.12 -30.89 -21.82
CA ILE A 796 -16.24 -29.69 -22.65
C ILE A 796 -15.61 -29.98 -24.01
N SER A 797 -16.34 -29.81 -25.11
CA SER A 797 -15.85 -30.23 -26.45
C SER A 797 -15.90 -29.16 -27.53
N GLY A 798 -15.04 -29.29 -28.54
CA GLY A 798 -15.11 -28.48 -29.77
C GLY A 798 -14.61 -27.04 -29.65
N ALA A 799 -13.69 -26.76 -28.72
CA ALA A 799 -13.09 -25.43 -28.60
C ALA A 799 -12.19 -25.11 -29.80
N HIS A 800 -12.13 -23.84 -30.23
CA HIS A 800 -11.21 -23.37 -31.28
C HIS A 800 -10.07 -22.49 -30.74
N GLN A 801 -9.95 -22.43 -29.42
CA GLN A 801 -9.04 -21.62 -28.63
C GLN A 801 -8.76 -22.36 -27.30
N ALA A 802 -7.82 -21.86 -26.50
CA ALA A 802 -7.68 -22.35 -25.13
C ALA A 802 -8.97 -22.05 -24.35
N LEU A 803 -9.37 -22.95 -23.46
CA LEU A 803 -10.61 -22.74 -22.69
C LEU A 803 -10.52 -21.47 -21.82
N PHE A 804 -9.38 -21.28 -21.14
CA PHE A 804 -9.07 -20.10 -20.33
C PHE A 804 -7.86 -19.35 -20.87
N ASP A 805 -7.90 -18.02 -20.85
CA ASP A 805 -6.70 -17.21 -21.11
C ASP A 805 -5.65 -17.41 -20.01
N LYS A 806 -6.07 -17.26 -18.74
CA LYS A 806 -5.18 -17.41 -17.60
C LYS A 806 -5.86 -18.07 -16.41
N LEU A 807 -5.13 -18.96 -15.74
CA LEU A 807 -5.42 -19.44 -14.40
C LEU A 807 -4.47 -18.78 -13.41
N ASP A 808 -5.00 -18.17 -12.34
CA ASP A 808 -4.20 -17.51 -11.31
C ASP A 808 -4.69 -17.87 -9.91
N GLY A 809 -3.97 -18.74 -9.21
CA GLY A 809 -4.44 -19.32 -7.95
C GLY A 809 -5.63 -20.27 -8.08
N ALA A 810 -6.06 -20.60 -9.29
CA ALA A 810 -7.27 -21.38 -9.55
C ALA A 810 -7.07 -22.89 -9.32
N THR A 811 -8.19 -23.58 -9.08
CA THR A 811 -8.26 -25.04 -9.05
C THR A 811 -9.18 -25.55 -10.15
N VAL A 812 -8.70 -26.46 -11.00
CA VAL A 812 -9.53 -27.15 -12.00
C VAL A 812 -9.41 -28.66 -11.77
N LYS A 813 -10.55 -29.35 -11.61
CA LYS A 813 -10.55 -30.78 -11.33
C LYS A 813 -11.65 -31.56 -12.06
N ASN A 814 -11.42 -32.85 -12.24
CA ASN A 814 -12.40 -33.81 -12.79
C ASN A 814 -13.01 -33.39 -14.12
N LEU A 815 -12.18 -32.92 -15.06
CA LEU A 815 -12.64 -32.30 -16.30
C LEU A 815 -12.04 -33.00 -17.51
N VAL A 816 -12.88 -33.34 -18.48
CA VAL A 816 -12.43 -33.78 -19.80
C VAL A 816 -12.63 -32.64 -20.80
N ILE A 817 -11.62 -32.38 -21.62
CA ILE A 817 -11.70 -31.46 -22.76
C ILE A 817 -11.42 -32.27 -24.01
N SER A 818 -12.35 -32.29 -24.96
CA SER A 818 -12.21 -33.07 -26.19
C SER A 818 -12.36 -32.23 -27.45
N ASP A 819 -11.80 -32.73 -28.56
CA ASP A 819 -12.04 -32.16 -29.90
C ASP A 819 -11.65 -30.68 -30.02
N THR A 820 -10.70 -30.21 -29.22
CA THR A 820 -10.17 -28.84 -29.29
C THR A 820 -9.32 -28.68 -30.55
N LYS A 821 -9.52 -27.61 -31.32
CA LYS A 821 -8.84 -27.32 -32.59
C LYS A 821 -8.31 -25.89 -32.62
N ILE A 822 -7.13 -25.70 -32.04
CA ILE A 822 -6.36 -24.45 -32.11
C ILE A 822 -5.37 -24.61 -33.26
N GLU A 823 -5.67 -24.02 -34.41
CA GLU A 823 -4.88 -24.20 -35.63
C GLU A 823 -4.38 -22.87 -36.18
N ASN A 824 -3.08 -22.79 -36.47
CA ASN A 824 -2.45 -21.62 -37.10
C ASN A 824 -2.67 -20.30 -36.37
N ALA A 825 -2.86 -20.33 -35.04
CA ALA A 825 -3.04 -19.13 -34.26
C ALA A 825 -1.72 -18.35 -34.14
N GLU A 826 -1.80 -17.03 -34.32
CA GLU A 826 -0.72 -16.08 -34.14
C GLU A 826 -0.70 -15.63 -32.66
N LYS A 827 -0.25 -16.55 -31.79
CA LYS A 827 -0.13 -16.34 -30.34
C LYS A 827 1.23 -16.78 -29.84
N ASP A 828 1.66 -16.15 -28.75
CA ASP A 828 2.94 -16.47 -28.11
C ASP A 828 2.89 -17.82 -27.38
N LYS A 829 1.73 -18.16 -26.81
CA LYS A 829 1.53 -19.38 -26.04
C LYS A 829 0.09 -19.90 -26.11
N ALA A 830 -0.06 -21.22 -26.05
CA ALA A 830 -1.36 -21.87 -25.98
C ALA A 830 -1.29 -23.24 -25.31
N GLY A 831 -2.37 -23.61 -24.64
CA GLY A 831 -2.63 -24.97 -24.19
C GLY A 831 -4.08 -25.35 -24.44
N GLY A 832 -4.38 -26.66 -24.46
CA GLY A 832 -5.74 -27.14 -24.66
C GLY A 832 -6.71 -26.69 -23.56
N LEU A 833 -6.21 -26.52 -22.32
CA LEU A 833 -6.97 -25.93 -21.22
C LEU A 833 -6.71 -24.42 -21.10
N THR A 834 -5.45 -23.99 -21.05
CA THR A 834 -5.13 -22.57 -20.81
C THR A 834 -3.83 -22.08 -21.44
N ASN A 835 -3.76 -20.80 -21.81
CA ASN A 835 -2.54 -20.17 -22.29
C ASN A 835 -1.49 -20.04 -21.18
N SER A 836 -1.91 -19.72 -19.96
CA SER A 836 -0.99 -19.72 -18.80
C SER A 836 -1.63 -20.05 -17.45
N ALA A 837 -0.83 -20.64 -16.56
CA ALA A 837 -1.26 -20.98 -15.21
C ALA A 837 -0.23 -20.57 -14.16
N THR A 838 -0.59 -19.68 -13.24
CA THR A 838 0.23 -19.24 -12.11
C THR A 838 -0.36 -19.73 -10.80
N SER A 839 0.45 -20.32 -9.92
CA SER A 839 0.06 -20.77 -8.58
C SER A 839 -1.22 -21.65 -8.56
N SER A 840 -1.49 -22.37 -9.65
CA SER A 840 -2.77 -23.06 -9.88
C SER A 840 -2.64 -24.57 -9.64
N ARG A 841 -3.78 -25.27 -9.51
CA ARG A 841 -3.86 -26.72 -9.29
C ARG A 841 -4.77 -27.38 -10.30
N LEU A 842 -4.24 -28.34 -11.05
CA LEU A 842 -4.98 -29.18 -11.97
C LEU A 842 -4.94 -30.62 -11.46
N SER A 843 -6.10 -31.25 -11.27
CA SER A 843 -6.16 -32.65 -10.82
C SER A 843 -7.23 -33.43 -11.57
N ASN A 844 -6.91 -34.58 -12.15
CA ASN A 844 -7.89 -35.37 -12.93
C ASN A 844 -8.47 -34.55 -14.10
N VAL A 845 -7.58 -33.90 -14.86
CA VAL A 845 -7.91 -33.09 -16.06
C VAL A 845 -7.31 -33.73 -17.31
N HIS A 846 -8.14 -33.97 -18.32
CA HIS A 846 -7.75 -34.73 -19.51
C HIS A 846 -8.06 -33.97 -20.80
N ILE A 847 -7.06 -33.85 -21.69
CA ILE A 847 -7.26 -33.38 -23.07
C ILE A 847 -7.29 -34.61 -23.99
N ILE A 848 -8.28 -34.71 -24.88
CA ILE A 848 -8.46 -35.88 -25.75
C ILE A 848 -8.77 -35.43 -27.19
N ASN A 849 -8.23 -36.14 -28.18
CA ASN A 849 -8.53 -35.97 -29.61
C ASN A 849 -8.46 -34.49 -30.07
N SER A 850 -7.38 -33.81 -29.72
CA SER A 850 -7.27 -32.35 -29.88
C SER A 850 -6.06 -31.96 -30.75
N THR A 851 -6.04 -30.72 -31.19
CA THR A 851 -4.93 -30.11 -31.94
C THR A 851 -4.61 -28.75 -31.33
N VAL A 852 -3.34 -28.52 -30.97
CA VAL A 852 -2.81 -27.23 -30.53
C VAL A 852 -1.58 -26.87 -31.34
N ASN A 853 -1.78 -26.08 -32.39
CA ASN A 853 -0.76 -25.74 -33.37
C ASN A 853 -0.64 -24.23 -33.51
N LEU A 854 0.49 -23.67 -33.07
CA LEU A 854 0.81 -22.25 -33.20
C LEU A 854 1.86 -22.03 -34.29
N LYS A 855 1.68 -20.99 -35.09
CA LYS A 855 2.62 -20.64 -36.16
C LYS A 855 3.76 -19.78 -35.61
N GLY A 856 4.98 -19.99 -36.11
CA GLY A 856 6.10 -19.10 -35.82
C GLY A 856 5.81 -17.66 -36.27
N MET A 857 6.07 -16.69 -35.37
CA MET A 857 6.03 -15.25 -35.65
C MET A 857 7.43 -14.65 -35.52
N ASP A 858 7.71 -13.55 -36.21
CA ASP A 858 9.02 -12.91 -36.16
C ASP A 858 9.36 -12.47 -34.74
N GLY A 859 10.50 -12.95 -34.22
CA GLY A 859 10.98 -12.62 -32.87
C GLY A 859 10.29 -13.35 -31.72
N VAL A 860 9.20 -14.09 -31.97
CA VAL A 860 8.45 -14.83 -30.95
C VAL A 860 8.68 -16.34 -31.09
N LYS A 861 8.79 -17.05 -29.97
CA LYS A 861 8.90 -18.52 -29.91
C LYS A 861 7.57 -19.09 -29.43
N PRO A 862 6.72 -19.67 -30.31
CA PRO A 862 5.45 -20.24 -29.88
C PRO A 862 5.63 -21.32 -28.81
N ILE A 863 4.98 -21.13 -27.67
CA ILE A 863 5.01 -22.03 -26.53
C ILE A 863 3.72 -22.85 -26.52
N VAL A 864 3.82 -24.16 -26.63
CA VAL A 864 2.67 -25.05 -26.76
C VAL A 864 2.74 -26.16 -25.73
N GLY A 865 1.68 -26.29 -24.94
CA GLY A 865 1.45 -27.49 -24.12
C GLY A 865 0.15 -28.16 -24.49
N GLY A 866 0.05 -29.47 -24.27
CA GLY A 866 -1.25 -30.13 -24.41
C GLY A 866 -2.28 -29.60 -23.41
N LEU A 867 -1.89 -29.40 -22.14
CA LEU A 867 -2.74 -28.80 -21.11
C LEU A 867 -2.50 -27.28 -20.98
N ILE A 868 -1.26 -26.88 -20.72
CA ILE A 868 -0.90 -25.47 -20.40
C ILE A 868 0.20 -24.99 -21.33
N GLY A 869 0.07 -23.80 -21.91
CA GLY A 869 1.17 -23.15 -22.63
C GLY A 869 2.37 -22.87 -21.71
N GLU A 870 2.19 -21.97 -20.75
CA GLU A 870 3.21 -21.59 -19.75
C GLU A 870 2.69 -21.70 -18.31
N GLY A 871 3.45 -22.36 -17.44
CA GLY A 871 3.09 -22.56 -16.04
C GLY A 871 4.17 -22.09 -15.06
N VAL A 872 3.73 -21.45 -13.98
CA VAL A 872 4.60 -20.95 -12.90
C VAL A 872 4.01 -21.36 -11.55
N TYR A 873 4.78 -22.02 -10.67
CA TYR A 873 4.30 -22.49 -9.35
C TYR A 873 3.02 -23.37 -9.42
N THR A 874 2.78 -24.05 -10.54
CA THR A 874 1.55 -24.83 -10.79
C THR A 874 1.75 -26.30 -10.45
N LEU A 875 0.73 -26.92 -9.86
CA LEU A 875 0.66 -28.35 -9.58
C LEU A 875 -0.28 -29.04 -10.58
N ILE A 876 0.17 -30.12 -11.19
CA ILE A 876 -0.63 -30.95 -12.10
C ILE A 876 -0.55 -32.39 -11.58
N SER A 877 -1.70 -33.00 -11.29
CA SER A 877 -1.77 -34.41 -10.86
C SER A 877 -2.84 -35.19 -11.62
N ASP A 878 -2.58 -36.49 -11.82
CA ASP A 878 -3.58 -37.45 -12.31
C ASP A 878 -4.18 -37.01 -13.66
N SER A 879 -3.37 -36.41 -14.51
CA SER A 879 -3.80 -35.66 -15.69
C SER A 879 -3.16 -36.21 -16.96
N SER A 880 -3.87 -36.13 -18.09
CA SER A 880 -3.39 -36.71 -19.34
C SER A 880 -3.63 -35.85 -20.56
N VAL A 881 -2.83 -36.04 -21.60
CA VAL A 881 -3.09 -35.53 -22.94
C VAL A 881 -3.07 -36.70 -23.91
N GLN A 882 -4.17 -36.95 -24.61
CA GLN A 882 -4.39 -38.18 -25.35
C GLN A 882 -4.76 -37.88 -26.79
N GLU A 883 -4.16 -38.64 -27.71
CA GLU A 883 -4.45 -38.56 -29.16
C GLU A 883 -4.43 -37.11 -29.68
N THR A 884 -3.46 -36.32 -29.21
CA THR A 884 -3.41 -34.88 -29.44
C THR A 884 -2.20 -34.49 -30.29
N ALA A 885 -2.42 -33.66 -31.32
CA ALA A 885 -1.37 -33.11 -32.17
C ALA A 885 -0.92 -31.74 -31.66
N LEU A 886 0.39 -31.55 -31.45
CA LEU A 886 0.98 -30.33 -30.92
C LEU A 886 2.06 -29.77 -31.84
N SER A 887 2.08 -28.46 -32.09
CA SER A 887 3.11 -27.83 -32.93
C SER A 887 3.50 -26.42 -32.48
N GLY A 888 4.80 -26.17 -32.29
CA GLY A 888 5.35 -24.91 -31.76
C GLY A 888 6.88 -24.81 -31.83
N SER A 889 7.49 -23.90 -31.06
CA SER A 889 8.94 -23.87 -30.79
C SER A 889 9.29 -24.55 -29.48
N TYR A 890 8.55 -24.23 -28.41
CA TYR A 890 8.71 -24.80 -27.07
C TYR A 890 7.49 -25.67 -26.79
N VAL A 891 7.62 -26.98 -27.03
CA VAL A 891 6.47 -27.89 -27.06
C VAL A 891 6.62 -28.99 -26.03
N GLY A 892 5.60 -29.14 -25.18
CA GLY A 892 5.51 -30.23 -24.22
C GLY A 892 4.16 -30.93 -24.29
N GLY A 893 4.13 -32.26 -24.19
CA GLY A 893 2.86 -32.99 -24.19
C GLY A 893 1.90 -32.55 -23.08
N ILE A 894 2.42 -32.17 -21.90
CA ILE A 894 1.63 -31.55 -20.82
C ILE A 894 1.76 -30.03 -20.84
N ILE A 895 3.00 -29.54 -20.85
CA ILE A 895 3.29 -28.11 -20.67
C ILE A 895 4.45 -27.62 -21.55
N GLY A 896 4.25 -26.51 -22.25
CA GLY A 896 5.28 -25.95 -23.14
C GLY A 896 6.46 -25.37 -22.37
N ARG A 897 6.19 -24.53 -21.37
CA ARG A 897 7.19 -23.95 -20.48
C ARG A 897 6.79 -24.04 -19.01
N ALA A 898 7.71 -24.49 -18.17
CA ALA A 898 7.49 -24.76 -16.75
C ALA A 898 8.55 -24.08 -15.87
N ASP A 899 8.10 -23.24 -14.94
CA ASP A 899 8.89 -22.62 -13.87
C ASP A 899 8.34 -23.06 -12.50
N ARG A 900 9.13 -23.81 -11.71
CA ARG A 900 8.67 -24.36 -10.41
C ARG A 900 7.36 -25.16 -10.51
N VAL A 901 7.11 -25.82 -11.64
CA VAL A 901 5.92 -26.66 -11.85
C VAL A 901 6.17 -28.06 -11.32
N LYS A 902 5.16 -28.67 -10.72
CA LYS A 902 5.21 -30.07 -10.28
C LYS A 902 4.16 -30.89 -11.03
N ILE A 903 4.60 -31.98 -11.66
CA ILE A 903 3.76 -32.89 -12.44
C ILE A 903 3.83 -34.28 -11.82
N TYR A 904 2.67 -34.86 -11.49
CA TYR A 904 2.53 -36.17 -10.89
C TYR A 904 1.52 -37.02 -11.66
N ASN A 905 1.77 -38.33 -11.79
CA ASN A 905 0.81 -39.29 -12.33
C ASN A 905 0.23 -38.83 -13.67
N ALA A 906 1.09 -38.58 -14.64
CA ALA A 906 0.70 -37.97 -15.91
C ALA A 906 1.16 -38.78 -17.12
N TYR A 907 0.37 -38.76 -18.19
CA TYR A 907 0.80 -39.37 -19.43
C TYR A 907 0.36 -38.62 -20.69
N THR A 908 1.13 -38.80 -21.76
CA THR A 908 0.88 -38.12 -23.04
C THR A 908 0.93 -39.06 -24.24
N THR A 909 -0.04 -38.94 -25.16
CA THR A 909 -0.11 -39.69 -26.43
C THR A 909 -0.54 -38.78 -27.58
N GLY A 910 -0.08 -39.08 -28.80
CA GLY A 910 -0.33 -38.24 -29.98
C GLY A 910 0.94 -37.91 -30.75
N GLU A 911 1.00 -36.71 -31.33
CA GLU A 911 2.10 -36.27 -32.20
C GLU A 911 2.61 -34.88 -31.78
N ILE A 912 3.93 -34.70 -31.79
CA ILE A 912 4.58 -33.41 -31.54
C ILE A 912 5.47 -33.06 -32.72
N SER A 913 5.28 -31.86 -33.27
CA SER A 913 6.08 -31.31 -34.36
C SER A 913 6.58 -29.89 -34.04
N ASN A 914 7.49 -29.38 -34.87
CA ASN A 914 7.94 -27.99 -34.80
C ASN A 914 7.22 -27.11 -35.83
N SER A 915 6.95 -25.85 -35.47
CA SER A 915 6.33 -24.87 -36.36
C SER A 915 7.28 -23.78 -36.86
N SER A 916 8.57 -23.85 -36.46
CA SER A 916 9.59 -22.85 -36.77
C SER A 916 11.01 -23.45 -36.74
N THR A 917 11.98 -22.66 -37.17
CA THR A 917 13.41 -22.98 -37.15
C THR A 917 14.14 -22.17 -36.06
N GLY A 918 15.26 -22.69 -35.53
CA GLY A 918 16.09 -22.02 -34.50
C GLY A 918 16.06 -22.72 -33.14
N ASP A 919 16.02 -21.94 -32.04
CA ASP A 919 15.93 -22.47 -30.67
C ASP A 919 14.60 -23.24 -30.49
N MET A 920 14.71 -24.57 -30.44
CA MET A 920 13.60 -25.51 -30.27
C MET A 920 13.78 -26.28 -28.96
N ARG A 921 12.73 -26.30 -28.15
CA ARG A 921 12.71 -26.96 -26.83
C ARG A 921 11.50 -27.86 -26.78
N ILE A 922 11.65 -29.06 -27.34
CA ILE A 922 10.56 -30.00 -27.56
C ILE A 922 10.78 -31.26 -26.73
N GLY A 923 9.81 -31.61 -25.89
CA GLY A 923 9.82 -32.80 -25.04
C GLY A 923 8.45 -33.47 -24.99
N GLY A 924 8.37 -34.78 -24.77
CA GLY A 924 7.10 -35.51 -24.74
C GLY A 924 6.22 -35.18 -23.53
N LEU A 925 6.80 -34.68 -22.42
CA LEU A 925 6.04 -34.17 -21.27
C LEU A 925 6.19 -32.65 -21.12
N VAL A 926 7.43 -32.16 -21.10
CA VAL A 926 7.76 -30.75 -20.86
C VAL A 926 8.67 -30.22 -21.96
N GLY A 927 8.30 -29.09 -22.56
CA GLY A 927 9.15 -28.42 -23.55
C GLY A 927 10.40 -27.81 -22.91
N ASN A 928 10.21 -26.83 -22.02
CA ASN A 928 11.28 -26.17 -21.27
C ASN A 928 10.95 -26.09 -19.78
N GLY A 929 11.67 -26.83 -18.93
CA GLY A 929 11.45 -26.85 -17.47
C GLY A 929 12.65 -26.28 -16.71
N TYR A 930 12.44 -25.50 -15.66
CA TYR A 930 13.55 -24.93 -14.86
C TYR A 930 13.09 -24.52 -13.46
N ASN A 931 14.00 -23.97 -12.64
CA ASN A 931 13.74 -23.54 -11.26
C ASN A 931 13.02 -24.62 -10.42
N LYS A 932 13.62 -25.78 -10.16
CA LYS A 932 13.01 -26.87 -9.36
C LYS A 932 11.69 -27.42 -9.94
N THR A 933 11.53 -27.38 -11.26
CA THR A 933 10.44 -28.10 -11.91
C THR A 933 10.63 -29.61 -11.70
N SER A 934 9.55 -30.33 -11.36
CA SER A 934 9.63 -31.77 -11.10
C SER A 934 8.59 -32.57 -11.89
N ILE A 935 9.01 -33.72 -12.39
CA ILE A 935 8.15 -34.71 -13.08
C ILE A 935 8.28 -36.03 -12.34
N THR A 936 7.17 -36.61 -11.90
CA THR A 936 7.18 -37.86 -11.14
C THR A 936 6.05 -38.77 -11.57
N ASN A 937 6.33 -40.08 -11.68
CA ASN A 937 5.36 -41.10 -12.10
C ASN A 937 4.69 -40.70 -13.41
N ALA A 938 5.45 -40.62 -14.50
CA ALA A 938 4.94 -40.13 -15.78
C ALA A 938 5.48 -40.91 -16.97
N TYR A 939 4.68 -41.04 -18.03
CA TYR A 939 5.14 -41.68 -19.28
C TYR A 939 4.62 -40.97 -20.52
N THR A 940 5.28 -41.16 -21.66
CA THR A 940 4.85 -40.58 -22.93
C THR A 940 5.02 -41.55 -24.07
N THR A 941 4.02 -41.65 -24.94
CA THR A 941 4.03 -42.44 -26.18
C THR A 941 3.94 -41.55 -27.42
N MET A 942 4.27 -40.27 -27.29
CA MET A 942 4.18 -39.29 -28.38
C MET A 942 5.12 -39.65 -29.53
N ASP A 943 4.68 -39.40 -30.77
CA ASP A 943 5.58 -39.35 -31.94
C ASP A 943 6.18 -37.94 -32.04
N ILE A 944 7.49 -37.80 -31.79
CA ILE A 944 8.12 -36.50 -31.53
C ILE A 944 9.14 -36.16 -32.61
N GLN A 945 8.82 -35.18 -33.45
CA GLN A 945 9.74 -34.65 -34.45
C GLN A 945 10.62 -33.53 -33.89
N GLY A 946 11.95 -33.69 -33.99
CA GLY A 946 12.91 -32.65 -33.65
C GLY A 946 13.07 -32.34 -32.15
N GLY A 947 12.54 -33.18 -31.25
CA GLY A 947 12.60 -33.06 -29.79
C GLY A 947 13.08 -34.32 -29.07
N ASN A 948 13.21 -34.25 -27.75
CA ASN A 948 13.57 -35.40 -26.89
C ASN A 948 12.32 -36.09 -26.34
N GLY A 949 12.49 -37.30 -25.78
CA GLY A 949 11.36 -38.08 -25.29
C GLY A 949 10.67 -37.51 -24.05
N ILE A 950 11.38 -37.09 -23.00
CA ILE A 950 10.73 -36.57 -21.76
C ILE A 950 10.80 -35.05 -21.66
N LEU A 951 12.02 -34.50 -21.62
CA LEU A 951 12.30 -33.09 -21.40
C LEU A 951 12.97 -32.47 -22.63
N GLY A 952 12.44 -31.36 -23.14
CA GLY A 952 13.08 -30.66 -24.27
C GLY A 952 14.33 -29.89 -23.86
N SER A 953 14.26 -29.10 -22.79
CA SER A 953 15.37 -28.27 -22.29
C SER A 953 15.20 -27.93 -20.81
N ASP A 954 16.31 -27.68 -20.13
CA ASP A 954 16.40 -27.18 -18.75
C ASP A 954 16.82 -25.69 -18.68
N TYR A 955 16.87 -25.00 -19.82
CA TYR A 955 17.63 -23.75 -19.94
C TYR A 955 16.85 -22.51 -19.49
N ASN A 956 17.42 -21.81 -18.51
CA ASN A 956 17.17 -20.39 -18.22
C ASN A 956 18.47 -19.73 -17.68
N GLY A 957 18.59 -18.41 -17.71
CA GLY A 957 19.76 -17.65 -17.28
C GLY A 957 20.05 -17.65 -15.77
N TRP A 958 19.21 -18.28 -14.94
CA TRP A 958 19.24 -18.13 -13.48
C TRP A 958 19.33 -19.45 -12.68
N ASN A 959 18.49 -20.46 -12.96
CA ASN A 959 18.58 -21.79 -12.32
C ASN A 959 17.97 -22.90 -13.21
N LYS A 960 18.77 -23.92 -13.55
CA LYS A 960 18.43 -25.05 -14.42
C LYS A 960 17.98 -26.32 -13.68
N GLU A 961 17.74 -26.24 -12.38
CA GLU A 961 17.35 -27.38 -11.57
C GLU A 961 16.02 -27.97 -12.05
N VAL A 962 16.04 -29.22 -12.52
CA VAL A 962 14.87 -30.03 -12.87
C VAL A 962 15.05 -31.40 -12.23
N ILE A 963 13.97 -31.98 -11.70
CA ILE A 963 13.99 -33.29 -11.03
C ILE A 963 13.03 -34.23 -11.76
N ILE A 964 13.53 -35.32 -12.32
CA ILE A 964 12.72 -36.33 -12.99
C ILE A 964 12.86 -37.65 -12.25
N THR A 965 11.74 -38.29 -11.92
CA THR A 965 11.74 -39.54 -11.15
C THR A 965 10.62 -40.47 -11.60
N ASN A 966 10.89 -41.77 -11.64
CA ASN A 966 9.89 -42.79 -11.99
C ASN A 966 9.20 -42.49 -13.34
N THR A 967 9.99 -42.27 -14.40
CA THR A 967 9.44 -41.98 -15.74
C THR A 967 9.76 -43.04 -16.77
N LEU A 968 8.89 -43.19 -17.78
CA LEU A 968 9.11 -44.06 -18.93
C LEU A 968 8.91 -43.31 -20.25
N SER A 969 9.95 -43.29 -21.08
CA SER A 969 9.84 -42.79 -22.45
C SER A 969 9.55 -43.92 -23.43
N LEU A 970 8.32 -43.92 -23.96
CA LEU A 970 7.84 -44.75 -25.06
C LEU A 970 7.77 -43.96 -26.38
N ALA A 971 8.33 -42.75 -26.42
CA ALA A 971 8.27 -41.87 -27.58
C ALA A 971 8.94 -42.47 -28.82
N THR A 972 8.41 -42.11 -29.99
CA THR A 972 8.96 -42.45 -31.32
C THR A 972 9.32 -41.19 -32.11
N GLY A 973 9.85 -41.32 -33.33
CA GLY A 973 10.08 -40.17 -34.21
C GLY A 973 11.30 -39.31 -33.86
N LEU A 974 12.06 -39.70 -32.83
CA LEU A 974 13.23 -39.02 -32.27
C LEU A 974 14.43 -39.00 -33.24
N THR A 975 14.31 -38.22 -34.30
CA THR A 975 15.32 -38.10 -35.37
C THR A 975 16.32 -36.97 -35.08
N GLY A 976 17.47 -36.95 -35.76
CA GLY A 976 18.40 -35.81 -35.73
C GLY A 976 19.19 -35.64 -34.42
N ASN A 977 19.73 -36.73 -33.85
CA ASN A 977 20.53 -36.74 -32.61
C ASN A 977 19.76 -36.36 -31.32
N ARG A 978 18.45 -36.58 -31.27
CA ARG A 978 17.65 -36.39 -30.06
C ARG A 978 17.68 -37.60 -29.14
N TYR A 979 17.39 -37.39 -27.87
CA TYR A 979 17.53 -38.39 -26.82
C TYR A 979 16.19 -38.94 -26.37
N LYS A 980 16.18 -40.22 -25.97
CA LYS A 980 14.98 -40.92 -25.49
C LYS A 980 14.44 -40.35 -24.18
N VAL A 981 15.29 -39.82 -23.29
CA VAL A 981 14.82 -39.11 -22.08
C VAL A 981 15.18 -37.61 -22.18
N TYR A 982 16.46 -37.30 -22.02
CA TYR A 982 17.02 -35.95 -22.13
C TYR A 982 18.49 -36.01 -22.51
N GLY A 983 19.04 -34.96 -23.15
CA GLY A 983 20.37 -34.98 -23.74
C GLY A 983 21.50 -34.33 -22.93
N THR A 984 21.21 -33.79 -21.74
CA THR A 984 22.18 -33.05 -20.91
C THR A 984 22.22 -33.64 -19.50
N GLU A 985 23.38 -33.61 -18.85
CA GLU A 985 23.53 -33.95 -17.45
C GLU A 985 22.76 -32.94 -16.56
N PRO A 986 21.79 -33.40 -15.73
CA PRO A 986 21.06 -32.52 -14.83
C PRO A 986 21.91 -32.09 -13.63
N VAL A 987 21.57 -30.92 -13.05
CA VAL A 987 22.22 -30.36 -11.85
C VAL A 987 21.97 -31.21 -10.59
N LYS A 988 20.83 -31.88 -10.53
CA LYS A 988 20.43 -32.80 -9.45
C LYS A 988 20.23 -34.20 -10.02
N GLU A 989 20.64 -35.20 -9.26
CA GLU A 989 20.44 -36.60 -9.61
C GLU A 989 18.94 -36.92 -9.73
N TRP A 990 18.57 -37.40 -10.91
CA TRP A 990 17.29 -38.03 -11.21
C TRP A 990 17.29 -39.50 -10.80
N LYS A 991 16.12 -40.13 -10.71
CA LYS A 991 16.01 -41.49 -10.17
C LYS A 991 15.00 -42.35 -10.92
N ASN A 992 15.33 -43.62 -11.10
CA ASN A 992 14.41 -44.66 -11.56
C ASN A 992 13.70 -44.30 -12.88
N ASN A 993 14.46 -43.89 -13.90
CA ASN A 993 13.92 -43.53 -15.21
C ASN A 993 14.18 -44.63 -16.24
N TYR A 994 13.33 -44.69 -17.26
CA TYR A 994 13.33 -45.78 -18.24
C TYR A 994 13.16 -45.29 -19.66
N GLU A 995 13.82 -45.98 -20.58
CA GLU A 995 13.66 -45.79 -22.02
C GLU A 995 13.48 -47.13 -22.73
N VAL A 996 12.84 -47.11 -23.90
CA VAL A 996 12.62 -48.33 -24.69
C VAL A 996 13.75 -48.54 -25.69
N GLU A 997 14.42 -49.69 -25.60
CA GLU A 997 15.57 -50.05 -26.45
C GLU A 997 15.20 -49.98 -27.94
N GLU A 998 14.05 -50.54 -28.30
CA GLU A 998 13.61 -50.71 -29.69
C GLU A 998 13.06 -49.43 -30.35
N ASN A 999 12.94 -48.32 -29.62
CA ASN A 999 12.48 -47.05 -30.18
C ASN A 999 13.64 -46.21 -30.74
N ASP A 1000 13.31 -45.30 -31.67
CA ASP A 1000 14.26 -44.37 -32.28
C ASP A 1000 14.88 -43.39 -31.26
N GLY A 1001 16.00 -42.77 -31.61
CA GLY A 1001 16.69 -41.77 -30.78
C GLY A 1001 17.93 -42.31 -30.04
N LYS A 1002 18.74 -41.38 -29.52
CA LYS A 1002 19.92 -41.71 -28.71
C LYS A 1002 19.50 -42.14 -27.31
N SER A 1003 20.18 -43.16 -26.81
CA SER A 1003 20.05 -43.58 -25.41
C SER A 1003 20.52 -42.48 -24.46
N SER A 1004 19.79 -42.29 -23.37
CA SER A 1004 20.15 -41.43 -22.25
C SER A 1004 20.85 -42.17 -21.11
N VAL A 1005 21.05 -43.49 -21.22
CA VAL A 1005 21.65 -44.35 -20.17
C VAL A 1005 23.05 -43.88 -19.76
N GLU A 1006 23.85 -43.41 -20.71
CA GLU A 1006 25.24 -42.99 -20.47
C GLU A 1006 25.36 -41.54 -19.98
N ILE A 1007 24.25 -40.83 -19.76
CA ILE A 1007 24.27 -39.46 -19.26
C ILE A 1007 24.27 -39.50 -17.73
N ASN A 1008 25.33 -38.96 -17.14
CA ASN A 1008 25.48 -38.86 -15.69
C ASN A 1008 24.26 -38.18 -15.05
N ASN A 1009 23.95 -38.58 -13.82
CA ASN A 1009 22.87 -38.05 -12.98
C ASN A 1009 21.45 -38.18 -13.53
N GLN A 1010 21.20 -38.89 -14.65
CA GLN A 1010 19.83 -39.13 -15.14
C GLN A 1010 19.19 -40.42 -14.60
N ASP A 1011 19.99 -41.40 -14.15
CA ASP A 1011 19.54 -42.73 -13.68
C ASP A 1011 18.51 -43.39 -14.63
N VAL A 1012 18.95 -43.61 -15.87
CA VAL A 1012 18.11 -44.17 -16.94
C VAL A 1012 18.48 -45.63 -17.19
N THR A 1013 17.48 -46.52 -17.17
CA THR A 1013 17.60 -47.92 -17.55
C THR A 1013 16.90 -48.17 -18.88
N SER A 1014 17.63 -48.72 -19.86
CA SER A 1014 17.04 -49.19 -21.12
C SER A 1014 16.36 -50.54 -20.91
N ILE A 1015 15.09 -50.64 -21.33
CA ILE A 1015 14.27 -51.85 -21.25
C ILE A 1015 13.71 -52.24 -22.61
N SER A 1016 13.44 -53.53 -22.82
CA SER A 1016 12.76 -54.01 -24.01
C SER A 1016 11.25 -53.80 -23.92
N LYS A 1017 10.56 -53.65 -25.05
CA LYS A 1017 9.08 -53.58 -25.13
C LYS A 1017 8.38 -54.73 -24.41
N LYS A 1018 9.00 -55.91 -24.33
CA LYS A 1018 8.44 -57.10 -23.65
C LYS A 1018 8.37 -56.96 -22.14
N GLN A 1019 9.20 -56.10 -21.53
CA GLN A 1019 9.20 -55.86 -20.09
C GLN A 1019 8.09 -54.89 -19.66
N ILE A 1020 7.48 -54.20 -20.61
CA ILE A 1020 6.44 -53.20 -20.38
C ILE A 1020 5.11 -53.93 -20.18
N THR A 1021 4.81 -54.21 -18.93
CA THR A 1021 3.64 -54.97 -18.46
C THR A 1021 2.85 -54.13 -17.45
N THR A 1022 1.63 -54.54 -17.11
CA THR A 1022 0.84 -53.87 -16.06
C THR A 1022 1.61 -53.86 -14.73
N GLU A 1023 2.30 -54.96 -14.40
CA GLU A 1023 3.16 -55.08 -13.23
C GLU A 1023 4.33 -54.09 -13.28
N PHE A 1024 4.90 -53.80 -14.45
CA PHE A 1024 5.94 -52.78 -14.57
C PHE A 1024 5.44 -51.39 -14.18
N PHE A 1025 4.28 -50.97 -14.69
CA PHE A 1025 3.70 -49.67 -14.32
C PHE A 1025 3.38 -49.61 -12.82
N LYS A 1026 2.83 -50.69 -12.27
CA LYS A 1026 2.42 -50.76 -10.87
C LYS A 1026 3.60 -50.86 -9.90
N ASP A 1027 4.50 -51.81 -10.10
CA ASP A 1027 5.54 -52.17 -9.13
C ASP A 1027 6.83 -51.37 -9.34
N THR A 1028 7.14 -51.00 -10.59
CA THR A 1028 8.38 -50.28 -10.93
C THR A 1028 8.18 -48.77 -11.01
N LEU A 1029 7.12 -48.32 -11.69
CA LEU A 1029 6.80 -46.89 -11.83
C LEU A 1029 5.85 -46.37 -10.74
N ASN A 1030 5.34 -47.24 -9.87
CA ASN A 1030 4.44 -46.91 -8.77
C ASN A 1030 3.15 -46.19 -9.22
N PHE A 1031 2.62 -46.56 -10.39
CA PHE A 1031 1.30 -46.09 -10.83
C PHE A 1031 0.19 -46.81 -10.07
N SER A 1032 -0.84 -46.07 -9.69
CA SER A 1032 -2.06 -46.67 -9.13
C SER A 1032 -2.73 -47.59 -10.15
N SER A 1033 -3.42 -48.62 -9.66
CA SER A 1033 -4.17 -49.56 -10.52
C SER A 1033 -5.47 -48.97 -11.09
N SER A 1034 -5.82 -47.75 -10.67
CA SER A 1034 -7.04 -47.00 -10.98
C SER A 1034 -6.81 -45.97 -12.06
#